data_AF-A0A929H275-F1
#
_entry.id   AF-A0A929H275-F1
#
_cell.length_a   1.000
_cell.length_b   1.000
_cell.length_c   1.000
_cell.angle_alpha   90.00
_cell.angle_beta   90.00
_cell.angle_gamma   90.00
#
_symmetry.space_group_name_H-M   'P 1'
#
loop_
_entity.id
_entity.type
_entity.pdbx_description
1 polymer ?
#
loop_
_entity_poly.entity_id
_entity_poly.type
_entity_poly.pdbx_seq_one_letter_code
_entity_poly.pdbx_strand_id
1 'polypeptide(L)'
;MTRNIIKQAIIFFSVFFFSFWFSYHGKAQTSISGIVNSYIDVTGIIDADELTVSDASAFSPGDTVLLIQMKGLAINNTNDANFGSRQNVYSAGKYEVIIIASISGDDITLASDMTNSYDVNGHMQMVRVPGYDNAIVTGNLTCPVWDTISGTGGVVALIVGNKLSLEADIDVTGMGFLGAQPYTPSDVLCTTNNVFYFPASSDSAGYKGEGVVSYILDNTHPLNGDYAKGKGAFFNGGGGGNGKYSGGGGGANGGTGGLGGRQRETCVFYSLASGIGGKSIPNEIGTFNAQKLIFMGGGGGASTQLTDGDGTAGGNGGGIVIIMADTIIGNGHYIKANGQTVVDITNDTGGAGGGGAGGTILLDVKGYKGSTLNVQALGGNGGGSEAASGSCTGPGGGGGGGIVWYSQAVLPTEINLGVNGGTSGSGNCPLFGQSDGNIGTTVANLKVPLTGFLFNSIFSIQTEELNDTICEEDILPKLLGTSPRGGTTPYQYRWESSTDNLIWNLEQDFGVGGEDYNPLSVMIDTTYYRRTVRDNSAPAIIDISKTVTIIGQPKIEQNSLNFDSIICQNQMPNTIIPEFSSPIGGDGTYFYLWEQSTDGINFADAPNVNDTDTYQPPVLSVAQTYYYRRFVYSGKCSHISDTVTITVLPSISNNAISADQTICEGSVFLLLIGADPSDGDGVYTYKWIESIDESIWVSAYGPDAGKNYLPDTTSSDFPGTIFFKRVVYSGLSDCCVDTSDLVTLIDWHKLENNSINTDQVICEGDDPVAISGLTPTGGNGAYTYQWQEKNGATAWSDIGSDAADYDPSNLSDTTFYRRVVYSDGCTDISNIDTIPVHPAIFNNDIFTLGGLTDTIICESALPNSLAGIQPGGAIGTYSYLWKESTDGSSWSAAGGTNSNIDYAPGNLANTTFYKREVFSGACTDASGVIDINVLPALGNNSISTDQTTCYNTIPAIIDGVLPTGGNSVYTYQWEESTDNIVWSPASGTNDLQNYQPGALTIPEFYRRVIFSGAADCCSDTSNVVLINIDPLPTPAEAGADQLLSPYAKETFLEGNVPLVGVGEWTKLPGESESFIEDPFNPNTRVSNLISGEYEFVWTITNGVCPEESDAVIITIKKLFIPSGFSPNGDEINDFFEIKGINDISNELIILNSGGNEVYRQKNYQNNWDGTYKSAEELPDGTYYYIFYIFDTDKPREESGFVVIKR
;
A
#
# COMPACT_ATOMS: atom_id res chain seq x y z
N MET A 1 -11.79 42.47 -8.54
CA MET A 1 -10.65 42.92 -7.70
C MET A 1 -11.02 42.94 -6.22
N THR A 2 -11.97 43.76 -5.75
CA THR A 2 -12.43 43.75 -4.34
C THR A 2 -13.07 42.44 -3.87
N ARG A 3 -13.91 41.77 -4.71
CA ARG A 3 -14.57 40.49 -4.35
C ARG A 3 -13.55 39.41 -3.95
N ASN A 4 -12.42 39.28 -4.66
CA ASN A 4 -11.37 38.28 -4.37
C ASN A 4 -10.62 38.52 -3.05
N ILE A 5 -10.38 39.79 -2.68
CA ILE A 5 -9.72 40.14 -1.40
C ILE A 5 -10.65 39.76 -0.23
N ILE A 6 -11.96 39.91 -0.41
CA ILE A 6 -12.97 39.47 0.55
C ILE A 6 -13.07 37.92 0.59
N LYS A 7 -13.04 37.22 -0.56
CA LYS A 7 -12.96 35.74 -0.60
C LYS A 7 -11.77 35.23 0.25
N GLN A 8 -10.56 35.77 0.04
CA GLN A 8 -9.38 35.38 0.82
C GLN A 8 -9.52 35.71 2.32
N ALA A 9 -10.06 36.88 2.67
CA ALA A 9 -10.24 37.29 4.07
C ALA A 9 -11.26 36.42 4.81
N ILE A 10 -12.36 36.02 4.16
CA ILE A 10 -13.38 35.14 4.75
C ILE A 10 -12.83 33.72 4.93
N ILE A 11 -12.12 33.16 3.94
CA ILE A 11 -11.48 31.85 4.07
C ILE A 11 -10.50 31.85 5.26
N PHE A 12 -9.70 32.91 5.45
CA PHE A 12 -8.81 33.05 6.61
C PHE A 12 -9.53 33.18 7.95
N PHE A 13 -10.75 33.75 7.99
CA PHE A 13 -11.51 33.94 9.23
C PHE A 13 -12.35 32.71 9.61
N SER A 14 -12.96 32.03 8.64
CA SER A 14 -13.80 30.84 8.88
C SER A 14 -12.98 29.66 9.40
N VAL A 15 -11.75 29.47 8.91
CA VAL A 15 -10.81 28.44 9.41
C VAL A 15 -10.43 28.67 10.88
N PHE A 16 -10.43 29.94 11.34
CA PHE A 16 -9.99 30.28 12.70
C PHE A 16 -11.04 30.00 13.80
N PHE A 17 -12.30 29.75 13.44
CA PHE A 17 -13.40 29.54 14.40
C PHE A 17 -13.81 28.08 14.60
N PHE A 18 -13.11 27.13 13.99
CA PHE A 18 -13.36 25.68 14.11
C PHE A 18 -12.96 25.05 15.46
N SER A 19 -12.55 25.87 16.44
CA SER A 19 -11.90 25.46 17.69
C SER A 19 -12.79 25.45 18.94
N PHE A 20 -14.09 25.75 18.82
CA PHE A 20 -15.03 25.69 19.95
C PHE A 20 -16.37 25.03 19.58
N TRP A 21 -16.90 24.25 20.53
CA TRP A 21 -18.12 23.43 20.45
C TRP A 21 -18.02 22.14 19.61
N PHE A 22 -17.45 21.08 20.20
CA PHE A 22 -18.28 19.94 20.63
C PHE A 22 -17.65 19.23 21.85
N SER A 23 -18.47 18.47 22.58
CA SER A 23 -18.10 17.93 23.90
C SER A 23 -17.16 16.72 23.84
N TYR A 24 -16.25 16.65 24.81
CA TYR A 24 -15.47 15.45 25.18
C TYR A 24 -16.33 14.17 25.17
N HIS A 25 -15.96 13.20 24.33
CA HIS A 25 -16.15 11.76 24.52
C HIS A 25 -15.24 11.03 23.53
N GLY A 26 -14.26 10.28 24.01
CA GLY A 26 -13.46 9.40 23.16
C GLY A 26 -14.32 8.27 22.61
N LYS A 27 -14.33 8.08 21.30
CA LYS A 27 -14.93 6.93 20.62
C LYS A 27 -14.09 6.51 19.42
N ALA A 28 -13.92 5.20 19.26
CA ALA A 28 -13.46 4.60 18.02
C ALA A 28 -14.54 4.75 16.91
N GLN A 29 -14.09 4.57 15.66
CA GLN A 29 -14.84 4.30 14.43
C GLN A 29 -16.36 4.61 14.42
N THR A 30 -16.76 5.63 13.67
CA THR A 30 -18.14 6.15 13.62
C THR A 30 -19.11 5.15 12.99
N SER A 31 -20.09 4.66 13.76
CA SER A 31 -21.15 3.77 13.26
C SER A 31 -22.16 4.51 12.39
N ILE A 32 -22.42 4.00 11.19
CA ILE A 32 -23.36 4.56 10.20
C ILE A 32 -24.31 3.49 9.65
N SER A 33 -25.53 3.90 9.30
CA SER A 33 -26.57 3.05 8.68
C SER A 33 -27.72 3.90 8.11
N GLY A 34 -28.57 3.31 7.28
CA GLY A 34 -29.73 4.00 6.70
C GLY A 34 -29.34 5.04 5.66
N ILE A 35 -29.97 6.23 5.69
CA ILE A 35 -29.70 7.33 4.76
C ILE A 35 -28.79 8.34 5.46
N VAL A 36 -27.55 8.47 4.98
CA VAL A 36 -26.53 9.39 5.54
C VAL A 36 -26.42 10.72 4.79
N ASN A 37 -26.97 10.78 3.58
CA ASN A 37 -26.97 11.96 2.71
C ASN A 37 -28.23 12.82 2.89
N SER A 38 -28.15 14.07 2.48
CA SER A 38 -29.30 14.99 2.35
C SER A 38 -29.35 15.53 0.92
N TYR A 39 -30.53 15.67 0.33
CA TYR A 39 -30.71 15.89 -1.12
C TYR A 39 -31.57 17.12 -1.35
N ILE A 40 -31.28 17.88 -2.40
CA ILE A 40 -32.09 19.04 -2.78
C ILE A 40 -31.99 19.36 -4.27
N ASP A 41 -33.10 19.86 -4.82
CA ASP A 41 -33.18 20.39 -6.19
C ASP A 41 -32.52 21.77 -6.29
N VAL A 42 -31.67 21.96 -7.31
CA VAL A 42 -31.03 23.23 -7.65
C VAL A 42 -31.88 23.92 -8.71
N THR A 43 -32.64 24.93 -8.28
CA THR A 43 -33.67 25.59 -9.09
C THR A 43 -33.13 26.72 -9.97
N GLY A 44 -31.91 27.22 -9.69
CA GLY A 44 -31.27 28.28 -10.46
C GLY A 44 -29.76 28.38 -10.24
N ILE A 45 -29.08 29.00 -11.20
CA ILE A 45 -27.65 29.36 -11.13
C ILE A 45 -27.56 30.88 -11.35
N ILE A 46 -26.90 31.58 -10.44
CA ILE A 46 -26.81 33.04 -10.37
C ILE A 46 -25.49 33.54 -10.95
N ASP A 47 -24.38 32.92 -10.53
CA ASP A 47 -23.00 33.23 -10.93
C ASP A 47 -22.19 31.92 -10.97
N ALA A 48 -20.91 31.98 -11.33
CA ALA A 48 -20.06 30.79 -11.40
C ALA A 48 -19.89 30.06 -10.05
N ASP A 49 -20.07 30.75 -8.93
CA ASP A 49 -19.95 30.25 -7.55
C ASP A 49 -21.25 30.39 -6.73
N GLU A 50 -22.40 30.65 -7.36
CA GLU A 50 -23.63 31.07 -6.66
C GLU A 50 -24.88 30.43 -7.31
N LEU A 51 -25.68 29.69 -6.52
CA LEU A 51 -26.85 28.92 -6.99
C LEU A 51 -28.03 29.00 -6.01
N THR A 52 -29.25 28.78 -6.49
CA THR A 52 -30.49 28.79 -5.69
C THR A 52 -31.05 27.37 -5.57
N VAL A 53 -31.44 26.95 -4.36
CA VAL A 53 -32.05 25.65 -4.08
C VAL A 53 -33.52 25.78 -3.69
N SER A 54 -34.20 24.68 -3.35
CA SER A 54 -35.63 24.67 -3.01
C SER A 54 -35.99 24.81 -1.52
N ASP A 55 -35.08 24.47 -0.59
CA ASP A 55 -35.13 24.65 0.87
C ASP A 55 -33.73 24.43 1.49
N ALA A 56 -32.93 25.48 1.69
CA ALA A 56 -31.54 25.32 2.15
C ALA A 56 -31.39 24.80 3.60
N SER A 57 -32.47 24.57 4.36
CA SER A 57 -32.43 24.29 5.81
C SER A 57 -31.71 23.01 6.24
N ALA A 58 -31.47 22.06 5.32
CA ALA A 58 -30.73 20.82 5.58
C ALA A 58 -29.19 20.95 5.48
N PHE A 59 -28.68 22.12 5.11
CA PHE A 59 -27.26 22.38 4.81
C PHE A 59 -26.67 23.45 5.73
N SER A 60 -25.35 23.56 5.77
CA SER A 60 -24.62 24.59 6.53
C SER A 60 -23.33 25.03 5.84
N PRO A 61 -22.86 26.28 6.06
CA PRO A 61 -21.52 26.70 5.63
C PRO A 61 -20.44 25.76 6.16
N GLY A 62 -19.52 25.35 5.28
CA GLY A 62 -18.51 24.32 5.55
C GLY A 62 -18.93 22.89 5.16
N ASP A 63 -20.20 22.64 4.83
CA ASP A 63 -20.59 21.33 4.31
C ASP A 63 -19.94 21.03 2.95
N THR A 64 -19.51 19.78 2.79
CA THR A 64 -19.14 19.22 1.48
C THR A 64 -20.40 18.73 0.77
N VAL A 65 -20.55 19.09 -0.50
CA VAL A 65 -21.69 18.75 -1.35
C VAL A 65 -21.26 18.23 -2.71
N LEU A 66 -21.97 17.23 -3.21
CA LEU A 66 -21.93 16.74 -4.58
C LEU A 66 -22.96 17.53 -5.38
N LEU A 67 -22.51 18.23 -6.42
CA LEU A 67 -23.37 18.76 -7.49
C LEU A 67 -23.42 17.72 -8.60
N ILE A 68 -24.61 17.30 -9.01
CA ILE A 68 -24.80 16.31 -10.08
C ILE A 68 -26.07 16.61 -10.88
N GLN A 69 -25.97 16.55 -12.20
CA GLN A 69 -27.12 16.75 -13.08
C GLN A 69 -27.59 15.42 -13.67
N MET A 70 -28.81 15.03 -13.34
CA MET A 70 -29.27 13.65 -13.50
C MET A 70 -29.79 13.36 -14.91
N LYS A 71 -30.43 14.35 -15.54
CA LYS A 71 -31.06 14.25 -16.87
C LYS A 71 -30.58 15.43 -17.75
N GLY A 72 -31.16 15.61 -18.93
CA GLY A 72 -30.74 16.64 -19.90
C GLY A 72 -30.15 16.08 -21.21
N LEU A 73 -30.22 14.77 -21.44
CA LEU A 73 -29.88 14.22 -22.77
C LEU A 73 -30.99 14.55 -23.78
N ALA A 74 -30.59 14.79 -25.03
CA ALA A 74 -31.48 15.00 -26.17
C ALA A 74 -31.39 13.83 -27.16
N ILE A 75 -32.54 13.31 -27.57
CA ILE A 75 -32.64 12.17 -28.50
C ILE A 75 -33.15 12.57 -29.88
N ASN A 76 -32.87 11.73 -30.88
CA ASN A 76 -33.63 11.72 -32.11
C ASN A 76 -35.06 11.23 -31.83
N ASN A 77 -36.04 12.00 -32.29
CA ASN A 77 -37.47 11.77 -32.13
C ASN A 77 -38.20 11.38 -33.44
N THR A 78 -37.48 11.08 -34.53
CA THR A 78 -38.11 10.55 -35.75
C THR A 78 -38.73 9.16 -35.49
N ASN A 79 -39.84 8.85 -36.19
CA ASN A 79 -40.65 7.65 -35.90
C ASN A 79 -40.12 6.39 -36.62
N ASP A 80 -38.82 6.14 -36.49
CA ASP A 80 -38.08 5.08 -37.18
C ASP A 80 -37.00 4.45 -36.26
N ALA A 81 -36.16 3.58 -36.82
CA ALA A 81 -35.14 2.84 -36.09
C ALA A 81 -34.12 3.71 -35.32
N ASN A 82 -33.97 4.99 -35.68
CA ASN A 82 -33.08 5.91 -35.00
C ASN A 82 -33.68 6.50 -33.70
N PHE A 83 -34.97 6.31 -33.42
CA PHE A 83 -35.63 6.84 -32.22
C PHE A 83 -34.87 6.50 -30.94
N GLY A 84 -34.66 7.50 -30.08
CA GLY A 84 -33.95 7.32 -28.81
C GLY A 84 -32.42 7.32 -28.94
N SER A 85 -31.86 7.42 -30.15
CA SER A 85 -30.42 7.60 -30.34
C SER A 85 -30.00 9.01 -29.91
N ARG A 86 -28.81 9.11 -29.32
CA ARG A 86 -28.22 10.39 -28.86
C ARG A 86 -28.19 11.44 -29.97
N GLN A 87 -28.45 12.70 -29.59
CA GLN A 87 -28.19 13.88 -30.42
C GLN A 87 -27.32 14.90 -29.68
N ASN A 88 -27.66 15.23 -28.43
CA ASN A 88 -26.82 16.08 -27.58
C ASN A 88 -26.91 15.67 -26.10
N VAL A 89 -25.97 16.12 -25.29
CA VAL A 89 -25.89 15.85 -23.85
C VAL A 89 -25.72 17.19 -23.14
N TYR A 90 -26.83 17.81 -22.73
CA TYR A 90 -26.82 19.12 -22.06
C TYR A 90 -26.39 18.94 -20.60
N SER A 91 -25.12 18.60 -20.39
CA SER A 91 -24.49 18.37 -19.08
C SER A 91 -25.05 17.23 -18.22
N ALA A 92 -26.01 16.46 -18.72
CA ALA A 92 -26.47 15.22 -18.09
C ALA A 92 -25.29 14.28 -17.74
N GLY A 93 -25.27 13.83 -16.49
CA GLY A 93 -24.25 12.96 -15.91
C GLY A 93 -22.95 13.64 -15.51
N LYS A 94 -22.79 14.96 -15.71
CA LYS A 94 -21.68 15.70 -15.11
C LYS A 94 -21.87 15.81 -13.61
N TYR A 95 -20.76 15.79 -12.89
CA TYR A 95 -20.72 15.95 -11.45
C TYR A 95 -19.42 16.60 -10.97
N GLU A 96 -19.48 17.29 -9.85
CA GLU A 96 -18.30 17.68 -9.06
C GLU A 96 -18.66 17.78 -7.58
N VAL A 97 -17.69 17.56 -6.71
CA VAL A 97 -17.83 17.78 -5.27
C VAL A 97 -17.19 19.12 -4.93
N ILE A 98 -17.79 19.88 -4.02
CA ILE A 98 -17.36 21.22 -3.62
C ILE A 98 -17.80 21.54 -2.17
N ILE A 99 -17.27 22.61 -1.57
CA ILE A 99 -17.66 23.08 -0.22
C ILE A 99 -18.62 24.28 -0.32
N ILE A 100 -19.63 24.36 0.55
CA ILE A 100 -20.45 25.56 0.74
C ILE A 100 -19.67 26.62 1.53
N ALA A 101 -19.52 27.82 0.97
CA ALA A 101 -18.90 28.98 1.65
C ALA A 101 -19.90 29.77 2.51
N SER A 102 -21.12 29.97 2.02
CA SER A 102 -22.18 30.69 2.75
C SER A 102 -23.58 30.32 2.25
N ILE A 103 -24.60 30.55 3.09
CA ILE A 103 -26.02 30.35 2.79
C ILE A 103 -26.76 31.65 3.16
N SER A 104 -27.67 32.11 2.30
CA SER A 104 -28.42 33.36 2.47
C SER A 104 -29.88 33.20 2.06
N GLY A 105 -30.69 32.60 2.96
CA GLY A 105 -31.99 32.06 2.55
C GLY A 105 -31.75 30.78 1.76
N ASP A 106 -32.37 30.65 0.59
CA ASP A 106 -32.21 29.50 -0.31
C ASP A 106 -31.10 29.68 -1.36
N ASP A 107 -30.37 30.80 -1.31
CA ASP A 107 -29.18 31.03 -2.13
C ASP A 107 -27.92 30.50 -1.43
N ILE A 108 -27.13 29.70 -2.16
CA ILE A 108 -25.91 29.02 -1.75
C ILE A 108 -24.72 29.64 -2.48
N THR A 109 -23.71 30.10 -1.74
CA THR A 109 -22.41 30.48 -2.28
C THR A 109 -21.41 29.35 -2.05
N LEU A 110 -20.66 28.98 -3.08
CA LEU A 110 -19.68 27.90 -3.08
C LEU A 110 -18.27 28.43 -2.77
N ALA A 111 -17.40 27.57 -2.24
CA ALA A 111 -16.01 27.91 -1.89
C ALA A 111 -15.10 28.11 -3.10
N SER A 112 -15.56 27.74 -4.30
CA SER A 112 -14.88 27.94 -5.58
C SER A 112 -15.89 28.01 -6.71
N ASP A 113 -15.44 28.53 -7.85
CA ASP A 113 -16.24 28.64 -9.06
C ASP A 113 -16.40 27.21 -9.67
N MET A 114 -17.62 26.85 -10.11
CA MET A 114 -17.93 25.52 -10.67
C MET A 114 -17.13 25.24 -11.94
N THR A 115 -16.54 24.06 -12.04
CA THR A 115 -15.74 23.63 -13.20
C THR A 115 -16.62 23.15 -14.37
N ASN A 116 -17.79 22.59 -14.06
CA ASN A 116 -18.78 22.21 -15.07
C ASN A 116 -19.83 23.32 -15.26
N SER A 117 -20.17 23.60 -16.52
CA SER A 117 -21.43 24.29 -16.83
C SER A 117 -22.60 23.31 -16.67
N TYR A 118 -23.64 23.69 -15.93
CA TYR A 118 -24.85 22.88 -15.70
C TYR A 118 -26.10 23.50 -16.32
N ASP A 119 -27.15 22.70 -16.47
CA ASP A 119 -28.50 23.14 -16.82
C ASP A 119 -29.51 22.57 -15.80
N VAL A 120 -30.10 23.46 -15.00
CA VAL A 120 -31.09 23.11 -13.96
C VAL A 120 -32.34 22.45 -14.52
N ASN A 121 -32.70 22.74 -15.78
CA ASN A 121 -33.81 22.09 -16.49
C ASN A 121 -33.54 20.58 -16.77
N GLY A 122 -32.28 20.14 -16.60
CA GLY A 122 -31.87 18.74 -16.60
C GLY A 122 -32.04 18.03 -15.26
N HIS A 123 -32.72 18.62 -14.26
CA HIS A 123 -32.74 18.17 -12.86
C HIS A 123 -31.33 18.03 -12.28
N MET A 124 -30.83 19.17 -11.79
CA MET A 124 -29.58 19.26 -11.05
C MET A 124 -29.88 19.12 -9.56
N GLN A 125 -29.33 18.10 -8.90
CA GLN A 125 -29.43 17.97 -7.44
C GLN A 125 -28.10 18.27 -6.76
N MET A 126 -28.20 18.86 -5.57
CA MET A 126 -27.10 19.00 -4.61
C MET A 126 -27.30 17.97 -3.49
N VAL A 127 -26.26 17.17 -3.22
CA VAL A 127 -26.29 16.09 -2.23
C VAL A 127 -25.23 16.32 -1.18
N ARG A 128 -25.61 16.47 0.08
CA ARG A 128 -24.70 16.62 1.23
C ARG A 128 -23.85 15.36 1.40
N VAL A 129 -22.53 15.49 1.34
CA VAL A 129 -21.56 14.39 1.42
C VAL A 129 -20.92 14.40 2.81
N PRO A 130 -21.28 13.49 3.73
CA PRO A 130 -20.66 13.43 5.05
C PRO A 130 -19.21 12.95 4.97
N GLY A 131 -18.35 13.61 5.76
CA GLY A 131 -16.96 13.25 5.97
C GLY A 131 -16.73 12.62 7.35
N TYR A 132 -16.01 11.51 7.39
CA TYR A 132 -15.63 10.77 8.61
C TYR A 132 -14.12 10.54 8.64
N ASP A 133 -13.54 10.28 9.82
CA ASP A 133 -12.13 9.88 9.93
C ASP A 133 -11.99 8.36 9.78
N ASN A 134 -12.70 7.63 10.66
CA ASN A 134 -12.93 6.19 10.61
C ASN A 134 -14.45 5.94 10.69
N ALA A 135 -14.99 5.06 9.84
CA ALA A 135 -16.42 4.76 9.74
C ALA A 135 -16.71 3.25 9.65
N ILE A 136 -17.85 2.81 10.19
CA ILE A 136 -18.29 1.41 10.17
C ILE A 136 -19.79 1.31 9.82
N VAL A 137 -20.11 0.60 8.75
CA VAL A 137 -21.49 0.38 8.29
C VAL A 137 -22.12 -0.72 9.13
N THR A 138 -22.90 -0.37 10.15
CA THR A 138 -23.49 -1.32 11.12
C THR A 138 -24.92 -1.72 10.79
N GLY A 139 -25.44 -1.29 9.65
CA GLY A 139 -26.77 -1.59 9.13
C GLY A 139 -26.92 -1.02 7.74
N ASN A 140 -27.79 -1.62 6.91
CA ASN A 140 -27.84 -1.36 5.47
C ASN A 140 -27.91 0.14 5.13
N LEU A 141 -26.95 0.61 4.33
CA LEU A 141 -26.82 2.03 3.96
C LEU A 141 -27.37 2.25 2.55
N THR A 142 -28.21 3.27 2.36
CA THR A 142 -29.03 3.44 1.15
C THR A 142 -29.44 4.91 0.93
N CYS A 143 -30.20 5.17 -0.13
CA CYS A 143 -30.76 6.46 -0.50
C CYS A 143 -32.29 6.38 -0.69
N PRO A 144 -33.00 7.51 -0.77
CA PRO A 144 -34.34 7.53 -1.37
C PRO A 144 -34.29 7.00 -2.81
N VAL A 145 -35.39 6.39 -3.25
CA VAL A 145 -35.63 6.14 -4.70
C VAL A 145 -35.66 7.51 -5.41
N TRP A 146 -35.15 7.55 -6.64
CA TRP A 146 -35.30 8.70 -7.54
C TRP A 146 -36.75 9.20 -7.63
N ASP A 147 -36.96 10.48 -7.35
CA ASP A 147 -38.23 11.17 -7.59
C ASP A 147 -38.11 12.09 -8.83
N THR A 148 -38.87 11.75 -9.87
CA THR A 148 -38.92 12.52 -11.13
C THR A 148 -39.61 13.89 -10.98
N ILE A 149 -40.31 14.15 -9.87
CA ILE A 149 -40.98 15.44 -9.61
C ILE A 149 -40.01 16.44 -8.97
N SER A 150 -39.36 16.07 -7.87
CA SER A 150 -38.33 16.92 -7.23
C SER A 150 -36.98 16.87 -7.93
N GLY A 151 -36.69 15.85 -8.76
CA GLY A 151 -35.37 15.69 -9.37
C GLY A 151 -34.28 15.24 -8.39
N THR A 152 -34.65 14.57 -7.29
CA THR A 152 -33.74 14.19 -6.20
C THR A 152 -33.73 12.69 -5.89
N GLY A 153 -32.70 12.24 -5.17
CA GLY A 153 -32.55 10.86 -4.70
C GLY A 153 -31.64 10.01 -5.59
N GLY A 154 -31.62 8.70 -5.35
CA GLY A 154 -30.89 7.72 -6.16
C GLY A 154 -29.35 7.76 -6.04
N VAL A 155 -28.78 8.45 -5.04
CA VAL A 155 -27.33 8.60 -4.86
C VAL A 155 -26.92 8.35 -3.39
N VAL A 156 -25.90 7.53 -3.16
CA VAL A 156 -25.14 7.47 -1.91
C VAL A 156 -23.75 8.06 -2.17
N ALA A 157 -23.30 8.98 -1.32
CA ALA A 157 -21.97 9.59 -1.43
C ALA A 157 -21.33 9.80 -0.05
N LEU A 158 -20.09 9.35 0.18
CA LEU A 158 -19.41 9.52 1.47
C LEU A 158 -17.89 9.61 1.33
N ILE A 159 -17.27 10.30 2.29
CA ILE A 159 -15.82 10.52 2.38
C ILE A 159 -15.32 9.99 3.72
N VAL A 160 -14.27 9.17 3.71
CA VAL A 160 -13.67 8.59 4.92
C VAL A 160 -12.16 8.79 4.86
N GLY A 161 -11.60 9.56 5.78
CA GLY A 161 -10.19 9.92 5.80
C GLY A 161 -9.27 8.69 5.78
N ASN A 162 -9.53 7.73 6.67
CA ASN A 162 -8.76 6.50 6.84
C ASN A 162 -9.58 5.25 6.48
N LYS A 163 -10.32 4.63 7.42
CA LYS A 163 -10.94 3.30 7.23
C LYS A 163 -12.47 3.31 7.17
N LEU A 164 -13.03 2.72 6.12
CA LEU A 164 -14.44 2.31 6.03
C LEU A 164 -14.56 0.79 6.21
N SER A 165 -15.21 0.31 7.28
CA SER A 165 -15.52 -1.13 7.46
C SER A 165 -16.99 -1.42 7.17
N LEU A 166 -17.26 -2.57 6.57
CA LEU A 166 -18.62 -3.03 6.27
C LEU A 166 -19.00 -4.20 7.18
N GLU A 167 -19.93 -3.99 8.12
CA GLU A 167 -20.63 -5.06 8.88
C GLU A 167 -22.09 -5.23 8.40
N ALA A 168 -22.44 -4.50 7.35
CA ALA A 168 -23.68 -4.54 6.61
C ALA A 168 -23.45 -3.95 5.22
N ASP A 169 -24.37 -4.23 4.30
CA ASP A 169 -24.23 -3.83 2.90
C ASP A 169 -24.50 -2.33 2.68
N ILE A 170 -23.92 -1.79 1.61
CA ILE A 170 -24.36 -0.53 0.98
C ILE A 170 -25.21 -0.93 -0.22
N ASP A 171 -26.50 -0.62 -0.22
CA ASP A 171 -27.45 -1.15 -1.22
C ASP A 171 -28.37 -0.05 -1.77
N VAL A 172 -28.16 0.32 -3.03
CA VAL A 172 -29.00 1.23 -3.82
C VAL A 172 -29.69 0.51 -4.99
N THR A 173 -29.95 -0.80 -4.83
CA THR A 173 -30.68 -1.61 -5.81
C THR A 173 -32.09 -1.05 -6.06
N GLY A 174 -32.43 -0.78 -7.33
CA GLY A 174 -33.75 -0.24 -7.70
C GLY A 174 -34.02 1.23 -7.28
N MET A 175 -32.99 1.98 -6.86
CA MET A 175 -33.13 3.37 -6.43
C MET A 175 -32.92 4.41 -7.55
N GLY A 176 -32.56 3.95 -8.76
CA GLY A 176 -32.33 4.76 -9.95
C GLY A 176 -33.61 5.12 -10.70
N PHE A 177 -33.50 5.41 -12.02
CA PHE A 177 -34.62 5.87 -12.84
C PHE A 177 -35.81 4.89 -12.80
N LEU A 178 -37.01 5.46 -12.78
CA LEU A 178 -38.23 4.70 -12.52
C LEU A 178 -38.63 3.77 -13.67
N GLY A 179 -38.99 2.54 -13.30
CA GLY A 179 -39.60 1.57 -14.20
C GLY A 179 -41.02 1.98 -14.60
N ALA A 180 -41.37 1.73 -15.86
CA ALA A 180 -42.67 2.10 -16.40
C ALA A 180 -43.81 1.34 -15.72
N GLN A 181 -44.95 2.00 -15.54
CA GLN A 181 -46.18 1.34 -15.10
C GLN A 181 -46.94 0.73 -16.29
N PRO A 182 -47.68 -0.38 -16.12
CA PRO A 182 -48.56 -0.92 -17.14
C PRO A 182 -49.63 0.10 -17.57
N TYR A 183 -50.04 0.06 -18.84
CA TYR A 183 -51.15 0.89 -19.32
C TYR A 183 -52.42 0.08 -19.57
N THR A 184 -53.55 0.54 -19.04
CA THR A 184 -54.88 -0.01 -19.33
C THR A 184 -55.61 0.85 -20.37
N PRO A 185 -55.61 0.47 -21.68
CA PRO A 185 -56.42 1.12 -22.71
C PRO A 185 -57.91 0.77 -22.61
N SER A 186 -58.72 1.44 -23.42
CA SER A 186 -60.16 1.13 -23.59
C SER A 186 -60.43 -0.15 -24.40
N ASP A 187 -59.55 -0.47 -25.36
CA ASP A 187 -59.45 -1.78 -26.03
C ASP A 187 -57.98 -2.07 -26.37
N VAL A 188 -57.57 -3.33 -26.26
CA VAL A 188 -56.18 -3.75 -26.49
C VAL A 188 -56.05 -4.40 -27.86
N LEU A 189 -55.70 -3.63 -28.88
CA LEU A 189 -55.59 -4.11 -30.27
C LEU A 189 -54.20 -4.66 -30.60
N CYS A 190 -54.14 -5.63 -31.52
CA CYS A 190 -52.89 -6.08 -32.13
C CYS A 190 -52.30 -4.97 -33.01
N THR A 191 -50.99 -4.72 -32.94
CA THR A 191 -50.34 -3.78 -33.87
C THR A 191 -49.95 -4.44 -35.19
N THR A 192 -50.09 -3.68 -36.28
CA THR A 192 -49.58 -4.02 -37.63
C THR A 192 -48.45 -3.11 -38.07
N ASN A 193 -48.16 -2.03 -37.33
CA ASN A 193 -47.35 -0.91 -37.80
C ASN A 193 -46.03 -0.79 -37.00
N ASN A 194 -44.92 -0.52 -37.71
CA ASN A 194 -43.58 -0.39 -37.14
C ASN A 194 -43.33 1.01 -36.53
N VAL A 195 -44.18 1.41 -35.57
CA VAL A 195 -44.10 2.70 -34.88
C VAL A 195 -43.17 2.60 -33.67
N PHE A 196 -42.40 3.65 -33.37
CA PHE A 196 -41.41 3.68 -32.28
C PHE A 196 -41.88 4.50 -31.07
N TYR A 197 -42.74 5.50 -31.27
CA TYR A 197 -43.34 6.27 -30.19
C TYR A 197 -44.83 6.55 -30.40
N PHE A 198 -45.55 6.73 -29.29
CA PHE A 198 -46.95 7.11 -29.24
C PHE A 198 -47.19 8.13 -28.12
N PRO A 199 -48.20 9.01 -28.26
CA PRO A 199 -48.60 9.91 -27.20
C PRO A 199 -49.22 9.16 -26.02
N ALA A 200 -49.15 9.73 -24.82
CA ALA A 200 -49.72 9.18 -23.58
C ALA A 200 -51.23 8.89 -23.69
N SER A 201 -51.95 9.61 -24.56
CA SER A 201 -53.35 9.40 -24.91
C SER A 201 -53.62 8.22 -25.86
N SER A 202 -52.59 7.52 -26.33
CA SER A 202 -52.74 6.37 -27.24
C SER A 202 -53.00 5.06 -26.50
N ASP A 203 -54.00 4.32 -26.99
CA ASP A 203 -54.31 2.95 -26.56
C ASP A 203 -53.43 1.88 -27.24
N SER A 204 -52.53 2.27 -28.15
CA SER A 204 -51.76 1.34 -29.00
C SER A 204 -50.45 0.84 -28.40
N ALA A 205 -50.08 1.27 -27.17
CA ALA A 205 -48.82 0.86 -26.53
C ALA A 205 -48.78 1.08 -25.01
N GLY A 206 -47.87 0.34 -24.36
CA GLY A 206 -47.43 0.59 -22.98
C GLY A 206 -46.38 1.70 -22.86
N TYR A 207 -46.14 2.15 -21.63
CA TYR A 207 -45.20 3.25 -21.31
C TYR A 207 -43.74 2.83 -21.40
N LYS A 208 -42.88 3.80 -21.77
CA LYS A 208 -41.41 3.67 -21.74
C LYS A 208 -40.90 3.87 -20.31
N GLY A 209 -39.83 3.17 -19.95
CA GLY A 209 -39.10 3.38 -18.69
C GLY A 209 -38.36 4.72 -18.70
N GLU A 210 -38.13 5.27 -17.51
CA GLU A 210 -37.39 6.53 -17.38
C GLU A 210 -35.90 6.34 -17.68
N GLY A 211 -35.27 7.40 -18.20
CA GLY A 211 -33.83 7.49 -18.41
C GLY A 211 -33.37 8.96 -18.39
N VAL A 212 -32.11 9.18 -18.77
CA VAL A 212 -31.40 10.47 -18.70
C VAL A 212 -31.93 11.58 -19.65
N VAL A 213 -32.98 11.30 -20.41
CA VAL A 213 -33.51 12.18 -21.45
C VAL A 213 -34.42 13.25 -20.84
N SER A 214 -34.23 14.50 -21.27
CA SER A 214 -35.17 15.61 -21.00
C SER A 214 -35.67 16.31 -22.28
N TYR A 215 -35.03 16.08 -23.44
CA TYR A 215 -35.22 16.91 -24.63
C TYR A 215 -35.38 16.11 -25.92
N ILE A 216 -35.96 16.78 -26.92
CA ILE A 216 -35.92 16.41 -28.34
C ILE A 216 -35.12 17.45 -29.15
N LEU A 217 -34.78 17.09 -30.38
CA LEU A 217 -33.79 17.75 -31.26
C LEU A 217 -33.99 19.27 -31.51
N ASP A 218 -35.18 19.83 -31.26
CA ASP A 218 -35.46 21.25 -31.52
C ASP A 218 -35.07 22.21 -30.39
N ASN A 219 -34.68 21.71 -29.21
CA ASN A 219 -34.34 22.49 -28.00
C ASN A 219 -35.44 23.45 -27.49
N THR A 220 -36.66 23.38 -28.03
CA THR A 220 -37.79 24.26 -27.68
C THR A 220 -38.93 23.51 -26.99
N HIS A 221 -38.95 22.19 -27.08
CA HIS A 221 -39.89 21.32 -26.37
C HIS A 221 -39.15 20.39 -25.40
N PRO A 222 -39.43 20.45 -24.08
CA PRO A 222 -39.06 19.38 -23.16
C PRO A 222 -39.82 18.09 -23.51
N LEU A 223 -39.34 16.94 -23.05
CA LEU A 223 -40.02 15.65 -23.22
C LEU A 223 -41.44 15.73 -22.68
N ASN A 224 -42.41 15.76 -23.59
CA ASN A 224 -43.82 15.91 -23.28
C ASN A 224 -44.56 14.56 -23.39
N GLY A 225 -45.88 14.60 -23.21
CA GLY A 225 -46.73 13.42 -23.32
C GLY A 225 -46.70 12.74 -24.69
N ASP A 226 -46.25 13.38 -25.78
CA ASP A 226 -46.38 12.87 -27.15
C ASP A 226 -45.46 11.68 -27.47
N TYR A 227 -44.47 11.43 -26.61
CA TYR A 227 -43.48 10.36 -26.78
C TYR A 227 -43.52 9.30 -25.67
N ALA A 228 -44.42 9.41 -24.68
CA ALA A 228 -44.38 8.63 -23.44
C ALA A 228 -44.57 7.10 -23.63
N LYS A 229 -45.12 6.65 -24.76
CA LYS A 229 -45.48 5.26 -25.03
C LYS A 229 -44.77 4.70 -26.27
N GLY A 230 -44.80 3.37 -26.41
CA GLY A 230 -44.32 2.66 -27.60
C GLY A 230 -42.93 2.06 -27.47
N LYS A 231 -42.57 1.22 -28.43
CA LYS A 231 -41.41 0.31 -28.31
C LYS A 231 -40.02 0.93 -28.31
N GLY A 232 -39.80 2.14 -28.84
CA GLY A 232 -38.45 2.73 -28.91
C GLY A 232 -37.93 3.11 -27.52
N ALA A 233 -36.64 2.93 -27.26
CA ALA A 233 -36.03 3.30 -25.98
C ALA A 233 -35.98 4.82 -25.76
N PHE A 234 -36.05 5.28 -24.51
CA PHE A 234 -35.69 6.65 -24.13
C PHE A 234 -34.20 6.71 -23.77
N PHE A 235 -33.36 6.61 -24.81
CA PHE A 235 -31.92 6.39 -24.68
C PHE A 235 -31.61 5.18 -23.78
N ASN A 236 -31.25 5.38 -22.51
CA ASN A 236 -30.99 4.28 -21.57
C ASN A 236 -32.26 3.77 -20.85
N GLY A 237 -33.38 4.49 -20.89
CA GLY A 237 -34.69 4.00 -20.43
C GLY A 237 -35.30 3.01 -21.42
N GLY A 238 -35.77 1.87 -20.94
CA GLY A 238 -36.29 0.78 -21.78
C GLY A 238 -37.57 1.18 -22.53
N GLY A 239 -37.68 0.78 -23.80
CA GLY A 239 -38.91 0.96 -24.57
C GLY A 239 -40.07 0.15 -24.00
N GLY A 240 -41.30 0.65 -24.12
CA GLY A 240 -42.51 -0.02 -23.61
C GLY A 240 -42.88 -1.25 -24.44
N GLY A 241 -44.09 -1.29 -24.99
CA GLY A 241 -44.45 -2.34 -25.95
C GLY A 241 -45.61 -1.90 -26.82
N ASN A 242 -45.62 -2.30 -28.09
CA ASN A 242 -46.69 -1.95 -29.03
C ASN A 242 -47.76 -3.04 -29.14
N GLY A 243 -49.03 -2.64 -29.22
CA GLY A 243 -50.14 -3.56 -29.45
C GLY A 243 -50.49 -4.38 -28.22
N LYS A 244 -50.84 -5.66 -28.42
CA LYS A 244 -51.50 -6.48 -27.39
C LYS A 244 -50.52 -7.28 -26.56
N TYR A 245 -50.28 -6.84 -25.32
CA TYR A 245 -49.52 -7.59 -24.30
C TYR A 245 -48.09 -7.97 -24.73
N SER A 246 -47.41 -7.08 -25.46
CA SER A 246 -45.98 -7.19 -25.78
C SER A 246 -45.12 -6.79 -24.59
N GLY A 247 -44.03 -7.52 -24.35
CA GLY A 247 -43.14 -7.30 -23.21
C GLY A 247 -42.30 -6.02 -23.35
N GLY A 248 -42.03 -5.41 -22.20
CA GLY A 248 -41.17 -4.24 -22.07
C GLY A 248 -39.70 -4.56 -22.38
N GLY A 249 -39.01 -3.61 -22.99
CA GLY A 249 -37.55 -3.64 -23.13
C GLY A 249 -36.89 -3.34 -21.78
N GLY A 250 -35.75 -3.98 -21.51
CA GLY A 250 -34.97 -3.71 -20.30
C GLY A 250 -34.33 -2.32 -20.32
N GLY A 251 -34.07 -1.73 -19.16
CA GLY A 251 -33.27 -0.51 -19.04
C GLY A 251 -31.79 -0.75 -19.36
N ALA A 252 -30.99 0.32 -19.46
CA ALA A 252 -29.55 0.25 -19.75
C ALA A 252 -28.70 1.23 -18.90
N ASN A 253 -27.39 0.96 -18.88
CA ASN A 253 -26.37 1.86 -18.34
C ASN A 253 -25.00 1.56 -19.02
N GLY A 254 -24.14 0.74 -18.40
CA GLY A 254 -22.91 0.27 -19.05
C GLY A 254 -23.21 -0.68 -20.20
N GLY A 255 -24.09 -1.66 -19.95
CA GLY A 255 -24.61 -2.59 -20.95
C GLY A 255 -25.94 -2.10 -21.53
N THR A 256 -26.24 -2.53 -22.76
CA THR A 256 -27.57 -2.33 -23.37
C THR A 256 -28.61 -3.20 -22.69
N GLY A 257 -29.84 -2.70 -22.61
CA GLY A 257 -31.00 -3.49 -22.18
C GLY A 257 -31.39 -4.53 -23.23
N GLY A 258 -32.02 -5.60 -22.76
CA GLY A 258 -32.55 -6.68 -23.58
C GLY A 258 -33.85 -6.33 -24.27
N LEU A 259 -34.10 -6.99 -25.40
CA LEU A 259 -35.34 -6.88 -26.19
C LEU A 259 -36.50 -7.53 -25.43
N GLY A 260 -37.65 -6.87 -25.39
CA GLY A 260 -38.89 -7.39 -24.83
C GLY A 260 -39.56 -8.45 -25.72
N GLY A 261 -40.40 -9.28 -25.13
CA GLY A 261 -41.19 -10.29 -25.81
C GLY A 261 -42.20 -9.67 -26.78
N ARG A 262 -42.53 -10.41 -27.84
CA ARG A 262 -43.50 -10.00 -28.86
C ARG A 262 -44.93 -9.92 -28.31
N GLN A 263 -45.82 -9.27 -29.05
CA GLN A 263 -47.26 -9.22 -28.73
C GLN A 263 -47.91 -10.63 -28.72
N ARG A 264 -49.05 -10.74 -28.02
CA ARG A 264 -49.81 -11.97 -27.80
C ARG A 264 -49.94 -12.81 -29.07
N GLU A 265 -49.79 -14.12 -28.93
CA GLU A 265 -49.73 -15.11 -30.03
C GLU A 265 -50.88 -15.03 -31.06
N THR A 266 -52.07 -14.58 -30.64
CA THR A 266 -53.24 -14.38 -31.53
C THR A 266 -53.11 -13.20 -32.49
N CYS A 267 -52.05 -12.40 -32.41
CA CYS A 267 -51.74 -11.30 -33.31
C CYS A 267 -50.85 -11.76 -34.48
N VAL A 268 -51.36 -11.67 -35.71
CA VAL A 268 -50.80 -12.28 -36.94
C VAL A 268 -49.47 -11.67 -37.45
N PHE A 269 -48.84 -10.77 -36.71
CA PHE A 269 -47.58 -10.10 -37.09
C PHE A 269 -46.58 -10.11 -35.93
N TYR A 270 -45.55 -10.95 -36.07
CA TYR A 270 -44.78 -11.40 -34.91
C TYR A 270 -43.61 -10.50 -34.50
N SER A 271 -42.85 -9.86 -35.39
CA SER A 271 -41.55 -9.26 -35.04
C SER A 271 -41.55 -7.77 -34.67
N LEU A 272 -42.61 -7.01 -34.95
CA LEU A 272 -42.56 -5.54 -34.94
C LEU A 272 -42.93 -4.88 -33.60
N ALA A 273 -43.43 -5.66 -32.63
CA ALA A 273 -44.13 -5.18 -31.43
C ALA A 273 -43.26 -5.01 -30.17
N SER A 274 -42.21 -5.82 -30.02
CA SER A 274 -41.31 -5.91 -28.87
C SER A 274 -40.74 -4.56 -28.42
N GLY A 275 -40.74 -4.31 -27.11
CA GLY A 275 -40.02 -3.19 -26.49
C GLY A 275 -38.51 -3.27 -26.72
N ILE A 276 -37.92 -2.22 -27.29
CA ILE A 276 -36.48 -2.15 -27.54
C ILE A 276 -35.79 -1.79 -26.23
N GLY A 277 -34.80 -2.59 -25.84
CA GLY A 277 -34.00 -2.33 -24.64
C GLY A 277 -33.19 -1.04 -24.74
N GLY A 278 -32.81 -0.48 -23.58
CA GLY A 278 -32.05 0.76 -23.50
C GLY A 278 -30.68 0.67 -24.18
N LYS A 279 -30.16 1.82 -24.61
CA LYS A 279 -28.82 1.98 -25.19
C LYS A 279 -27.74 2.10 -24.10
N SER A 280 -26.57 1.52 -24.38
CA SER A 280 -25.38 1.60 -23.53
C SER A 280 -24.79 3.01 -23.60
N ILE A 281 -24.53 3.59 -22.43
CA ILE A 281 -24.01 4.95 -22.30
C ILE A 281 -22.55 5.06 -22.76
N PRO A 282 -21.61 4.16 -22.36
CA PRO A 282 -20.26 4.17 -22.89
C PRO A 282 -20.21 4.00 -24.42
N ASN A 283 -21.09 3.16 -25.00
CA ASN A 283 -21.10 2.90 -26.44
C ASN A 283 -21.63 4.07 -27.27
N GLU A 284 -22.63 4.82 -26.78
CA GLU A 284 -23.21 5.98 -27.49
C GLU A 284 -22.48 7.31 -27.14
N ILE A 285 -21.68 7.31 -26.07
CA ILE A 285 -20.87 8.45 -25.62
C ILE A 285 -19.41 8.02 -25.54
N GLY A 286 -18.71 7.94 -26.69
CA GLY A 286 -17.27 7.63 -26.72
C GLY A 286 -16.37 8.61 -25.93
N THR A 287 -16.89 9.77 -25.51
CA THR A 287 -16.23 10.72 -24.61
C THR A 287 -16.51 10.47 -23.11
N PHE A 288 -17.30 9.45 -22.75
CA PHE A 288 -17.79 9.15 -21.40
C PHE A 288 -16.68 9.14 -20.33
N ASN A 289 -15.61 8.36 -20.54
CA ASN A 289 -14.47 8.29 -19.61
C ASN A 289 -13.72 9.64 -19.53
N ALA A 290 -13.47 10.28 -20.67
CA ALA A 290 -12.72 11.54 -20.74
C ALA A 290 -13.48 12.73 -20.11
N GLN A 291 -14.81 12.69 -20.13
CA GLN A 291 -15.69 13.69 -19.52
C GLN A 291 -16.15 13.32 -18.10
N LYS A 292 -15.74 12.15 -17.58
CA LYS A 292 -16.15 11.60 -16.28
C LYS A 292 -17.66 11.70 -16.05
N LEU A 293 -18.46 11.18 -16.97
CA LEU A 293 -19.91 11.17 -16.80
C LEU A 293 -20.34 10.00 -15.90
N ILE A 294 -21.36 10.19 -15.07
CA ILE A 294 -21.96 9.13 -14.23
C ILE A 294 -23.49 9.21 -14.28
N PHE A 295 -24.16 8.07 -14.23
CA PHE A 295 -25.61 7.99 -14.40
C PHE A 295 -26.23 6.90 -13.52
N MET A 296 -27.51 7.06 -13.19
CA MET A 296 -28.31 5.95 -12.64
C MET A 296 -28.68 4.95 -13.76
N GLY A 297 -28.96 3.71 -13.38
CA GLY A 297 -29.53 2.73 -14.29
C GLY A 297 -30.87 3.22 -14.85
N GLY A 298 -31.10 3.00 -16.15
CA GLY A 298 -32.40 3.26 -16.76
C GLY A 298 -33.48 2.30 -16.24
N GLY A 299 -34.72 2.78 -16.13
CA GLY A 299 -35.87 1.95 -15.81
C GLY A 299 -36.29 1.06 -16.98
N GLY A 300 -36.85 -0.11 -16.68
CA GLY A 300 -37.45 -0.98 -17.69
C GLY A 300 -38.77 -0.41 -18.23
N GLY A 301 -39.09 -0.72 -19.49
CA GLY A 301 -40.40 -0.38 -20.09
C GLY A 301 -41.50 -1.36 -19.67
N ALA A 302 -42.76 -1.02 -19.99
CA ALA A 302 -43.93 -1.81 -19.62
C ALA A 302 -44.95 -1.96 -20.77
N SER A 303 -45.88 -2.89 -20.56
CA SER A 303 -46.88 -3.33 -21.53
C SER A 303 -48.23 -2.60 -21.41
N THR A 304 -49.11 -2.83 -22.38
CA THR A 304 -50.57 -2.74 -22.18
C THR A 304 -51.10 -3.87 -21.28
N GLN A 305 -52.27 -3.70 -20.66
CA GLN A 305 -53.01 -4.71 -19.89
C GLN A 305 -54.53 -4.46 -19.86
N LEU A 306 -55.34 -5.36 -19.29
CA LEU A 306 -56.75 -5.10 -18.98
C LEU A 306 -56.94 -4.30 -17.68
N THR A 307 -58.20 -3.97 -17.36
CA THR A 307 -58.60 -3.31 -16.09
C THR A 307 -58.50 -4.24 -14.89
N ASP A 308 -58.68 -5.54 -15.13
CA ASP A 308 -58.36 -6.69 -14.29
C ASP A 308 -57.09 -7.41 -14.79
N GLY A 309 -56.18 -6.64 -15.38
CA GLY A 309 -54.94 -7.12 -16.01
C GLY A 309 -53.89 -7.60 -15.00
N ASP A 310 -53.11 -8.60 -15.41
CA ASP A 310 -51.95 -9.12 -14.69
C ASP A 310 -50.62 -8.59 -15.23
N GLY A 311 -50.61 -7.39 -15.84
CA GLY A 311 -49.42 -6.77 -16.40
C GLY A 311 -48.47 -6.26 -15.31
N THR A 312 -47.17 -6.44 -15.51
CA THR A 312 -46.15 -6.06 -14.51
C THR A 312 -45.44 -4.77 -14.90
N ALA A 313 -45.11 -3.96 -13.89
CA ALA A 313 -44.28 -2.78 -14.08
C ALA A 313 -42.86 -3.17 -14.51
N GLY A 314 -42.20 -2.28 -15.26
CA GLY A 314 -40.76 -2.40 -15.45
C GLY A 314 -40.02 -2.20 -14.13
N GLY A 315 -38.83 -2.79 -13.99
CA GLY A 315 -37.99 -2.56 -12.81
C GLY A 315 -37.33 -1.18 -12.84
N ASN A 316 -37.21 -0.52 -11.70
CA ASN A 316 -36.35 0.66 -11.54
C ASN A 316 -34.88 0.29 -11.78
N GLY A 317 -34.09 1.21 -12.32
CA GLY A 317 -32.64 1.02 -12.40
C GLY A 317 -31.94 1.11 -11.03
N GLY A 318 -30.66 0.76 -10.97
CA GLY A 318 -29.82 0.96 -9.79
C GLY A 318 -29.41 2.43 -9.60
N GLY A 319 -29.23 2.84 -8.34
CA GLY A 319 -28.72 4.18 -8.00
C GLY A 319 -27.23 4.37 -8.28
N ILE A 320 -26.66 5.44 -7.73
CA ILE A 320 -25.22 5.73 -7.76
C ILE A 320 -24.64 5.52 -6.35
N VAL A 321 -23.43 4.96 -6.25
CA VAL A 321 -22.63 4.94 -5.02
C VAL A 321 -21.28 5.61 -5.29
N ILE A 322 -20.88 6.57 -4.48
CA ILE A 322 -19.57 7.24 -4.55
C ILE A 322 -18.89 7.13 -3.18
N ILE A 323 -17.77 6.42 -3.12
CA ILE A 323 -16.96 6.28 -1.91
C ILE A 323 -15.56 6.80 -2.20
N MET A 324 -15.14 7.79 -1.40
CA MET A 324 -13.75 8.21 -1.29
C MET A 324 -13.22 7.73 0.06
N ALA A 325 -12.17 6.92 0.06
CA ALA A 325 -11.56 6.39 1.29
C ALA A 325 -10.03 6.27 1.15
N ASP A 326 -9.28 6.10 2.24
CA ASP A 326 -7.94 5.52 2.10
C ASP A 326 -8.04 3.99 2.00
N THR A 327 -8.69 3.34 2.97
CA THR A 327 -8.89 1.88 2.98
C THR A 327 -10.36 1.48 3.15
N ILE A 328 -10.85 0.55 2.32
CA ILE A 328 -12.09 -0.19 2.58
C ILE A 328 -11.77 -1.57 3.19
N ILE A 329 -12.49 -1.94 4.26
CA ILE A 329 -12.47 -3.28 4.86
C ILE A 329 -13.77 -3.99 4.47
N GLY A 330 -13.66 -5.05 3.65
CA GLY A 330 -14.81 -5.66 2.97
C GLY A 330 -15.64 -6.64 3.80
N ASN A 331 -15.00 -7.42 4.68
CA ASN A 331 -15.60 -8.37 5.62
C ASN A 331 -16.67 -9.34 5.06
N GLY A 332 -16.67 -9.60 3.75
CA GLY A 332 -17.67 -10.46 3.08
C GLY A 332 -18.95 -9.73 2.63
N HIS A 333 -19.06 -8.42 2.91
CA HIS A 333 -20.24 -7.61 2.60
C HIS A 333 -20.25 -7.07 1.18
N TYR A 334 -21.37 -6.42 0.82
CA TYR A 334 -21.64 -5.95 -0.54
C TYR A 334 -21.77 -4.44 -0.65
N ILE A 335 -21.32 -3.90 -1.80
CA ILE A 335 -21.69 -2.60 -2.33
C ILE A 335 -22.51 -2.86 -3.60
N LYS A 336 -23.81 -2.56 -3.59
CA LYS A 336 -24.75 -2.88 -4.67
C LYS A 336 -25.38 -1.63 -5.25
N ALA A 337 -25.42 -1.58 -6.57
CA ALA A 337 -26.23 -0.69 -7.38
C ALA A 337 -26.95 -1.52 -8.45
N ASN A 338 -27.63 -2.60 -8.06
CA ASN A 338 -28.28 -3.50 -9.01
C ASN A 338 -29.56 -2.89 -9.60
N GLY A 339 -29.93 -3.28 -10.81
CA GLY A 339 -31.25 -3.02 -11.35
C GLY A 339 -32.32 -3.86 -10.66
N GLN A 340 -33.53 -3.34 -10.53
CA GLN A 340 -34.64 -4.07 -9.95
C GLN A 340 -35.08 -5.20 -10.91
N THR A 341 -35.12 -6.41 -10.39
CA THR A 341 -35.74 -7.57 -11.05
C THR A 341 -37.26 -7.50 -10.95
N VAL A 342 -37.95 -7.73 -12.07
CA VAL A 342 -39.39 -7.95 -12.11
C VAL A 342 -39.66 -9.40 -11.74
N VAL A 343 -40.12 -9.64 -10.51
CA VAL A 343 -40.33 -10.99 -9.95
C VAL A 343 -41.67 -11.63 -10.34
N ASP A 344 -42.63 -10.81 -10.74
CA ASP A 344 -43.99 -11.24 -11.07
C ASP A 344 -44.09 -11.78 -12.51
N ILE A 345 -44.98 -12.76 -12.69
CA ILE A 345 -45.22 -13.48 -13.95
C ILE A 345 -46.60 -13.11 -14.49
N THR A 346 -46.67 -12.68 -15.75
CA THR A 346 -47.94 -12.39 -16.44
C THR A 346 -48.52 -13.66 -17.04
N ASN A 347 -49.84 -13.75 -17.17
CA ASN A 347 -50.49 -14.90 -17.79
C ASN A 347 -51.11 -14.47 -19.13
N ASP A 348 -52.38 -14.03 -19.07
CA ASP A 348 -53.26 -13.89 -20.23
C ASP A 348 -53.78 -12.45 -20.44
N THR A 349 -53.63 -11.52 -19.48
CA THR A 349 -54.36 -10.23 -19.49
C THR A 349 -53.46 -8.99 -19.45
N GLY A 350 -52.16 -9.14 -19.25
CA GLY A 350 -51.12 -8.15 -19.49
C GLY A 350 -49.84 -8.77 -20.07
N GLY A 351 -48.92 -7.91 -20.50
CA GLY A 351 -47.55 -8.30 -20.86
C GLY A 351 -46.57 -7.85 -19.77
N ALA A 352 -45.39 -8.45 -19.73
CA ALA A 352 -44.46 -8.26 -18.62
C ALA A 352 -43.56 -7.03 -18.78
N GLY A 353 -43.19 -6.41 -17.66
CA GLY A 353 -42.22 -5.32 -17.60
C GLY A 353 -40.78 -5.80 -17.83
N GLY A 354 -39.97 -4.95 -18.46
CA GLY A 354 -38.53 -5.17 -18.60
C GLY A 354 -37.77 -4.96 -17.29
N GLY A 355 -36.63 -5.62 -17.12
CA GLY A 355 -35.76 -5.43 -15.95
C GLY A 355 -35.11 -4.06 -15.94
N GLY A 356 -34.90 -3.49 -14.75
CA GLY A 356 -34.13 -2.25 -14.61
C GLY A 356 -32.63 -2.48 -14.83
N ALA A 357 -31.89 -1.47 -15.27
CA ALA A 357 -30.43 -1.59 -15.45
C ALA A 357 -29.64 -1.46 -14.15
N GLY A 358 -28.42 -2.01 -14.16
CA GLY A 358 -27.44 -1.71 -13.13
C GLY A 358 -27.09 -0.21 -13.09
N GLY A 359 -26.93 0.32 -11.88
CA GLY A 359 -26.50 1.68 -11.61
C GLY A 359 -24.98 1.85 -11.73
N THR A 360 -24.42 2.80 -10.99
CA THR A 360 -23.00 3.19 -11.12
C THR A 360 -22.30 3.23 -9.76
N ILE A 361 -21.15 2.59 -9.62
CA ILE A 361 -20.35 2.55 -8.38
C ILE A 361 -18.97 3.16 -8.64
N LEU A 362 -18.58 4.13 -7.82
CA LEU A 362 -17.29 4.83 -7.85
C LEU A 362 -16.51 4.56 -6.55
N LEU A 363 -15.31 3.99 -6.67
CA LEU A 363 -14.41 3.65 -5.57
C LEU A 363 -13.06 4.39 -5.72
N ASP A 364 -12.92 5.54 -5.06
CA ASP A 364 -11.69 6.34 -5.01
C ASP A 364 -10.93 6.06 -3.70
N VAL A 365 -10.17 4.97 -3.70
CA VAL A 365 -9.67 4.22 -2.54
C VAL A 365 -8.18 3.92 -2.74
N LYS A 366 -7.32 4.06 -1.72
CA LYS A 366 -5.90 3.68 -1.82
C LYS A 366 -5.74 2.16 -1.84
N GLY A 367 -6.38 1.46 -0.90
CA GLY A 367 -6.32 -0.01 -0.81
C GLY A 367 -7.54 -0.69 -0.18
N TYR A 368 -7.52 -2.02 -0.19
CA TYR A 368 -8.59 -2.88 0.30
C TYR A 368 -8.03 -3.90 1.31
N LYS A 369 -8.78 -4.20 2.37
CA LYS A 369 -8.39 -5.13 3.46
C LYS A 369 -9.59 -5.96 3.93
N GLY A 370 -9.35 -6.89 4.86
CA GLY A 370 -10.36 -7.81 5.38
C GLY A 370 -10.63 -9.00 4.45
N SER A 371 -11.71 -9.73 4.70
CA SER A 371 -12.19 -10.76 3.77
C SER A 371 -12.93 -10.14 2.57
N THR A 372 -13.17 -10.97 1.55
CA THR A 372 -13.62 -10.59 0.20
C THR A 372 -14.68 -9.48 0.16
N LEU A 373 -14.41 -8.40 -0.58
CA LEU A 373 -15.37 -7.34 -0.86
C LEU A 373 -16.19 -7.70 -2.10
N ASN A 374 -17.52 -7.58 -2.05
CA ASN A 374 -18.38 -7.83 -3.21
C ASN A 374 -18.92 -6.51 -3.76
N VAL A 375 -18.71 -6.23 -5.05
CA VAL A 375 -19.15 -4.97 -5.69
C VAL A 375 -19.99 -5.31 -6.91
N GLN A 376 -21.27 -4.92 -6.90
CA GLN A 376 -22.26 -5.38 -7.87
C GLN A 376 -23.07 -4.22 -8.47
N ALA A 377 -23.04 -4.12 -9.79
CA ALA A 377 -23.95 -3.29 -10.57
C ALA A 377 -24.59 -4.16 -11.67
N LEU A 378 -25.31 -5.19 -11.24
CA LEU A 378 -25.99 -6.15 -12.11
C LEU A 378 -27.26 -5.56 -12.72
N GLY A 379 -27.63 -5.99 -13.92
CA GLY A 379 -28.97 -5.75 -14.45
C GLY A 379 -30.03 -6.59 -13.73
N GLY A 380 -31.23 -6.06 -13.57
CA GLY A 380 -32.38 -6.80 -13.04
C GLY A 380 -33.00 -7.69 -14.13
N ASN A 381 -33.62 -8.81 -13.74
CA ASN A 381 -34.26 -9.71 -14.70
C ASN A 381 -35.63 -9.15 -15.16
N GLY A 382 -36.02 -9.45 -16.40
CA GLY A 382 -37.34 -9.13 -16.94
C GLY A 382 -38.45 -10.07 -16.43
N GLY A 383 -39.70 -9.60 -16.44
CA GLY A 383 -40.83 -10.36 -15.89
C GLY A 383 -41.22 -11.57 -16.76
N GLY A 384 -41.61 -12.68 -16.13
CA GLY A 384 -41.96 -13.92 -16.81
C GLY A 384 -43.34 -13.89 -17.50
N SER A 385 -43.61 -14.91 -18.32
CA SER A 385 -44.93 -15.13 -18.93
C SER A 385 -45.32 -16.62 -18.97
N GLU A 386 -46.56 -16.94 -18.57
CA GLU A 386 -47.13 -18.29 -18.55
C GLU A 386 -48.48 -18.39 -19.28
N ALA A 387 -48.73 -19.49 -19.98
CA ALA A 387 -49.99 -19.71 -20.68
C ALA A 387 -51.08 -20.28 -19.75
N ALA A 388 -52.01 -19.44 -19.27
CA ALA A 388 -53.13 -19.91 -18.45
C ALA A 388 -54.28 -20.52 -19.28
N SER A 389 -54.57 -19.96 -20.47
CA SER A 389 -55.59 -20.50 -21.40
C SER A 389 -55.02 -21.01 -22.73
N GLY A 390 -53.69 -21.16 -22.83
CA GLY A 390 -53.02 -21.59 -24.06
C GLY A 390 -52.83 -20.45 -25.07
N SER A 391 -52.59 -19.23 -24.61
CA SER A 391 -52.30 -18.08 -25.49
C SER A 391 -51.39 -17.07 -24.80
N CYS A 392 -50.08 -17.27 -24.99
CA CYS A 392 -48.98 -16.56 -24.33
C CYS A 392 -48.95 -15.05 -24.57
N THR A 393 -48.39 -14.34 -23.59
CA THR A 393 -48.09 -12.90 -23.60
C THR A 393 -46.59 -12.66 -23.73
N GLY A 394 -46.17 -11.40 -23.89
CA GLY A 394 -44.76 -11.04 -24.06
C GLY A 394 -44.01 -10.93 -22.73
N PRO A 395 -43.00 -11.78 -22.45
CA PRO A 395 -42.11 -11.64 -21.29
C PRO A 395 -41.19 -10.41 -21.42
N GLY A 396 -40.66 -9.91 -20.31
CA GLY A 396 -39.79 -8.73 -20.29
C GLY A 396 -38.37 -9.00 -20.81
N GLY A 397 -37.73 -7.98 -21.39
CA GLY A 397 -36.30 -8.00 -21.68
C GLY A 397 -35.47 -7.81 -20.40
N GLY A 398 -34.29 -8.41 -20.35
CA GLY A 398 -33.38 -8.27 -19.20
C GLY A 398 -32.75 -6.88 -19.11
N GLY A 399 -32.51 -6.35 -17.91
CA GLY A 399 -31.83 -5.07 -17.73
C GLY A 399 -30.35 -5.14 -18.09
N GLY A 400 -29.80 -4.09 -18.69
CA GLY A 400 -28.37 -4.00 -18.99
C GLY A 400 -27.52 -3.87 -17.71
N GLY A 401 -26.29 -4.37 -17.77
CA GLY A 401 -25.33 -4.21 -16.68
C GLY A 401 -24.95 -2.76 -16.41
N GLY A 402 -24.53 -2.47 -15.18
CA GLY A 402 -24.15 -1.14 -14.71
C GLY A 402 -22.71 -0.76 -15.01
N ILE A 403 -22.18 0.19 -14.24
CA ILE A 403 -20.82 0.70 -14.35
C ILE A 403 -20.11 0.61 -13.00
N VAL A 404 -18.88 0.10 -12.97
CA VAL A 404 -18.02 0.13 -11.77
C VAL A 404 -16.69 0.78 -12.11
N TRP A 405 -16.42 1.94 -11.51
CA TRP A 405 -15.19 2.70 -11.70
C TRP A 405 -14.36 2.66 -10.40
N TYR A 406 -13.12 2.20 -10.50
CA TYR A 406 -12.17 2.13 -9.38
C TYR A 406 -10.88 2.89 -9.70
N SER A 407 -10.10 3.18 -8.67
CA SER A 407 -8.98 4.14 -8.67
C SER A 407 -7.62 3.51 -9.00
N GLN A 408 -7.45 2.22 -8.72
CA GLN A 408 -6.28 1.45 -9.13
C GLN A 408 -6.27 1.21 -10.66
N ALA A 409 -5.10 0.90 -11.21
CA ALA A 409 -4.96 0.38 -12.57
C ALA A 409 -5.44 -1.09 -12.70
N VAL A 410 -5.27 -1.87 -11.63
CA VAL A 410 -5.69 -3.29 -11.50
C VAL A 410 -6.25 -3.49 -10.10
N LEU A 411 -7.36 -4.22 -9.96
CA LEU A 411 -7.94 -4.53 -8.64
C LEU A 411 -7.26 -5.75 -7.98
N PRO A 412 -7.14 -5.76 -6.64
CA PRO A 412 -6.79 -6.95 -5.87
C PRO A 412 -7.77 -8.12 -6.09
N THR A 413 -7.26 -9.35 -5.96
CA THR A 413 -8.02 -10.61 -6.09
C THR A 413 -9.13 -10.79 -5.06
N GLU A 414 -9.09 -10.02 -3.98
CA GLU A 414 -10.03 -9.97 -2.87
C GLU A 414 -11.34 -9.24 -3.21
N ILE A 415 -11.51 -8.75 -4.45
CA ILE A 415 -12.70 -8.00 -4.88
C ILE A 415 -13.49 -8.77 -5.94
N ASN A 416 -14.67 -9.25 -5.56
CA ASN A 416 -15.64 -9.84 -6.46
C ASN A 416 -16.42 -8.73 -7.19
N LEU A 417 -16.02 -8.40 -8.43
CA LEU A 417 -16.83 -7.54 -9.30
C LEU A 417 -17.96 -8.32 -10.01
N GLY A 418 -19.16 -7.74 -10.06
CA GLY A 418 -20.28 -8.24 -10.86
C GLY A 418 -20.98 -7.12 -11.63
N VAL A 419 -20.90 -7.14 -12.96
CA VAL A 419 -21.58 -6.19 -13.86
C VAL A 419 -22.42 -6.87 -14.95
N ASN A 420 -22.80 -8.14 -14.77
CA ASN A 420 -23.61 -8.88 -15.74
C ASN A 420 -24.97 -8.20 -15.97
N GLY A 421 -25.48 -8.28 -17.20
CA GLY A 421 -26.88 -7.97 -17.47
C GLY A 421 -27.82 -9.00 -16.82
N GLY A 422 -29.05 -8.58 -16.56
CA GLY A 422 -30.10 -9.45 -16.05
C GLY A 422 -30.66 -10.35 -17.15
N THR A 423 -31.21 -11.50 -16.78
CA THR A 423 -31.84 -12.40 -17.74
C THR A 423 -33.17 -11.83 -18.23
N SER A 424 -33.56 -12.23 -19.43
CA SER A 424 -34.93 -12.06 -19.92
C SER A 424 -35.93 -12.84 -19.10
N GLY A 425 -37.20 -12.46 -19.24
CA GLY A 425 -38.32 -13.14 -18.64
C GLY A 425 -38.48 -14.57 -19.16
N SER A 426 -38.48 -15.51 -18.22
CA SER A 426 -38.71 -16.94 -18.45
C SER A 426 -40.06 -17.38 -17.87
N GLY A 427 -40.67 -18.40 -18.47
CA GLY A 427 -41.88 -19.04 -17.99
C GLY A 427 -42.20 -20.28 -18.83
N ASN A 428 -43.44 -20.75 -18.78
CA ASN A 428 -43.85 -21.95 -19.53
C ASN A 428 -44.10 -21.69 -21.04
N CYS A 429 -44.09 -20.42 -21.45
CA CYS A 429 -44.26 -19.98 -22.83
C CYS A 429 -42.98 -20.17 -23.70
N PRO A 430 -43.13 -20.44 -25.02
CA PRO A 430 -42.00 -20.46 -25.97
C PRO A 430 -41.20 -19.15 -26.01
N LEU A 431 -40.03 -19.16 -26.65
CA LEU A 431 -39.22 -17.95 -26.85
C LEU A 431 -39.94 -16.94 -27.77
N PHE A 432 -40.55 -15.92 -27.17
CA PHE A 432 -41.21 -14.79 -27.85
C PHE A 432 -40.22 -13.73 -28.34
N GLY A 433 -38.98 -14.11 -28.66
CA GLY A 433 -37.94 -13.23 -29.19
C GLY A 433 -37.44 -12.17 -28.21
N GLN A 434 -37.67 -12.35 -26.91
CA GLN A 434 -37.03 -11.56 -25.87
C GLN A 434 -35.52 -11.86 -25.79
N SER A 435 -34.72 -10.95 -25.22
CA SER A 435 -33.30 -11.17 -24.96
C SER A 435 -32.88 -10.71 -23.57
N ASP A 436 -31.82 -11.33 -23.06
CA ASP A 436 -31.13 -10.89 -21.85
C ASP A 436 -30.51 -9.50 -22.07
N GLY A 437 -30.17 -8.81 -20.98
CA GLY A 437 -29.38 -7.59 -21.03
C GLY A 437 -27.89 -7.89 -21.25
N ASN A 438 -27.18 -6.99 -21.92
CA ASN A 438 -25.74 -7.13 -22.11
C ASN A 438 -24.96 -6.79 -20.83
N ILE A 439 -23.75 -7.34 -20.72
CA ILE A 439 -22.80 -7.03 -19.66
C ILE A 439 -22.46 -5.53 -19.61
N GLY A 440 -22.27 -5.03 -18.39
CA GLY A 440 -21.87 -3.67 -18.07
C GLY A 440 -20.38 -3.39 -18.28
N THR A 441 -19.91 -2.28 -17.73
CA THR A 441 -18.56 -1.76 -17.98
C THR A 441 -17.80 -1.58 -16.67
N THR A 442 -16.53 -1.97 -16.66
CA THR A 442 -15.59 -1.63 -15.59
C THR A 442 -14.58 -0.61 -16.10
N VAL A 443 -14.16 0.32 -15.25
CA VAL A 443 -13.22 1.39 -15.60
C VAL A 443 -12.19 1.55 -14.48
N ALA A 444 -10.93 1.73 -14.84
CA ALA A 444 -9.80 1.91 -13.93
C ALA A 444 -9.41 3.39 -13.76
N ASN A 445 -8.44 3.68 -12.87
CA ASN A 445 -7.83 5.00 -12.70
C ASN A 445 -8.81 6.15 -12.38
N LEU A 446 -9.89 5.87 -11.65
CA LEU A 446 -10.80 6.88 -11.09
C LEU A 446 -10.03 7.93 -10.29
N LYS A 447 -10.39 9.20 -10.51
CA LYS A 447 -10.14 10.31 -9.57
C LYS A 447 -11.40 11.16 -9.53
N VAL A 448 -12.09 11.21 -8.40
CA VAL A 448 -13.31 12.01 -8.21
C VAL A 448 -12.97 13.50 -8.34
N PRO A 449 -13.74 14.28 -9.13
CA PRO A 449 -13.54 15.73 -9.24
C PRO A 449 -13.92 16.44 -7.93
N LEU A 450 -12.90 16.86 -7.17
CA LEU A 450 -13.02 17.78 -6.04
C LEU A 450 -12.62 19.19 -6.49
N THR A 451 -13.56 20.14 -6.46
CA THR A 451 -13.37 21.50 -7.01
C THR A 451 -12.88 22.48 -5.95
N GLY A 452 -11.62 22.91 -6.05
CA GLY A 452 -11.04 23.98 -5.22
C GLY A 452 -10.57 23.59 -3.83
N PHE A 453 -10.59 22.29 -3.50
CA PHE A 453 -10.17 21.74 -2.21
C PHE A 453 -9.58 20.33 -2.37
N LEU A 454 -8.92 19.86 -1.31
CA LEU A 454 -8.41 18.50 -1.19
C LEU A 454 -8.57 18.02 0.25
N PHE A 455 -8.58 16.71 0.46
CA PHE A 455 -8.62 16.09 1.79
C PHE A 455 -7.33 15.37 2.10
N ASN A 456 -6.84 15.51 3.33
CA ASN A 456 -5.73 14.75 3.88
C ASN A 456 -5.97 14.40 5.36
N SER A 457 -5.48 13.26 5.81
CA SER A 457 -5.62 12.78 7.19
C SER A 457 -4.33 12.12 7.68
N ILE A 458 -4.18 12.00 9.00
CA ILE A 458 -3.02 11.42 9.67
C ILE A 458 -3.45 10.62 10.90
N PHE A 459 -2.65 9.66 11.35
CA PHE A 459 -2.89 8.82 12.54
C PHE A 459 -1.59 8.22 13.09
N SER A 460 -1.60 7.76 14.35
CA SER A 460 -0.46 6.98 14.90
C SER A 460 -0.39 5.60 14.26
N ILE A 461 0.83 5.09 14.01
CA ILE A 461 1.04 3.70 13.57
C ILE A 461 0.66 2.67 14.64
N GLN A 462 0.65 3.01 15.94
CA GLN A 462 0.30 2.06 17.01
C GLN A 462 -1.21 1.91 17.20
N THR A 463 -1.96 3.01 17.17
CA THR A 463 -3.42 3.00 17.43
C THR A 463 -4.28 3.07 16.19
N GLU A 464 -3.73 3.50 15.04
CA GLU A 464 -4.45 3.83 13.79
C GLU A 464 -5.59 4.87 13.95
N GLU A 465 -5.57 5.61 15.06
CA GLU A 465 -6.56 6.62 15.46
C GLU A 465 -5.90 8.01 15.65
N LEU A 466 -6.73 9.04 15.85
CA LEU A 466 -6.31 10.43 16.08
C LEU A 466 -5.73 10.69 17.48
N ASN A 467 -5.73 9.71 18.38
CA ASN A 467 -5.13 9.83 19.71
C ASN A 467 -4.27 8.60 20.02
N ASP A 468 -3.16 8.82 20.70
CA ASP A 468 -2.29 7.79 21.26
C ASP A 468 -1.83 8.19 22.66
N THR A 469 -1.40 7.22 23.46
CA THR A 469 -0.86 7.43 24.80
C THR A 469 0.44 6.65 24.94
N ILE A 470 1.50 7.33 25.35
CA ILE A 470 2.84 6.76 25.61
C ILE A 470 3.33 7.26 26.98
N CYS A 471 4.40 6.67 27.50
CA CYS A 471 5.10 7.22 28.66
C CYS A 471 6.01 8.38 28.24
N GLU A 472 6.32 9.27 29.18
CA GLU A 472 7.44 10.21 29.07
C GLU A 472 8.75 9.44 28.83
N GLU A 473 9.64 10.02 28.03
CA GLU A 473 10.90 9.41 27.55
C GLU A 473 10.74 8.24 26.54
N ASP A 474 9.52 7.77 26.22
CA ASP A 474 9.29 6.83 25.11
C ASP A 474 9.69 7.44 23.74
N ILE A 475 10.12 6.56 22.82
CA ILE A 475 10.29 6.90 21.41
C ILE A 475 8.91 7.09 20.77
N LEU A 476 8.71 8.25 20.14
CA LEU A 476 7.44 8.60 19.50
C LEU A 476 7.04 7.60 18.39
N PRO A 477 5.76 7.21 18.30
CA PRO A 477 5.27 6.39 17.21
C PRO A 477 5.34 7.15 15.88
N LYS A 478 5.69 6.45 14.80
CA LYS A 478 5.59 6.99 13.43
C LYS A 478 4.16 7.46 13.17
N LEU A 479 4.00 8.67 12.67
CA LEU A 479 2.72 9.19 12.21
C LEU A 479 2.53 8.84 10.74
N LEU A 480 1.50 8.06 10.45
CA LEU A 480 1.14 7.70 9.09
C LEU A 480 0.21 8.76 8.51
N GLY A 481 0.39 9.05 7.22
CA GLY A 481 -0.46 9.96 6.47
C GLY A 481 -1.22 9.26 5.36
N THR A 482 -2.47 9.67 5.14
CA THR A 482 -3.27 9.15 4.02
C THR A 482 -2.84 9.79 2.72
N SER A 483 -3.07 9.12 1.59
CA SER A 483 -2.82 9.77 0.30
C SER A 483 -3.86 10.86 0.09
N PRO A 484 -3.46 12.09 -0.31
CA PRO A 484 -4.45 13.15 -0.51
C PRO A 484 -5.51 12.78 -1.57
N ARG A 485 -6.72 13.32 -1.42
CA ARG A 485 -7.79 13.25 -2.44
C ARG A 485 -8.11 14.66 -2.93
N GLY A 486 -8.23 14.86 -4.24
CA GLY A 486 -8.40 16.19 -4.85
C GLY A 486 -7.10 16.92 -5.16
N GLY A 487 -7.21 18.09 -5.78
CA GLY A 487 -6.05 18.87 -6.25
C GLY A 487 -5.23 18.20 -7.37
N THR A 488 -4.09 18.81 -7.67
CA THR A 488 -3.16 18.49 -8.75
C THR A 488 -1.86 17.91 -8.19
N THR A 489 -1.44 16.76 -8.71
CA THR A 489 -0.20 16.08 -8.34
C THR A 489 1.03 16.70 -9.04
N PRO A 490 2.26 16.55 -8.49
CA PRO A 490 2.59 15.93 -7.20
C PRO A 490 2.22 16.82 -6.01
N TYR A 491 1.97 16.21 -4.84
CA TYR A 491 1.71 16.94 -3.61
C TYR A 491 3.02 17.30 -2.89
N GLN A 492 3.01 18.39 -2.13
CA GLN A 492 4.06 18.76 -1.19
C GLN A 492 3.50 18.66 0.23
N TYR A 493 4.28 18.07 1.14
CA TYR A 493 3.90 17.84 2.53
C TYR A 493 4.72 18.73 3.46
N ARG A 494 4.07 19.26 4.50
CA ARG A 494 4.71 19.97 5.61
C ARG A 494 4.14 19.42 6.92
N TRP A 495 5.02 19.11 7.87
CA TRP A 495 4.65 18.62 9.19
C TRP A 495 4.93 19.67 10.26
N GLU A 496 3.98 19.82 11.19
CA GLU A 496 3.99 20.83 12.22
C GLU A 496 3.56 20.23 13.57
N SER A 497 4.17 20.66 14.67
CA SER A 497 3.88 20.23 16.04
C SER A 497 3.41 21.39 16.94
N SER A 498 2.72 21.09 18.03
CA SER A 498 2.25 22.07 19.01
C SER A 498 2.00 21.41 20.37
N THR A 499 2.30 22.08 21.48
CA THR A 499 1.93 21.62 22.83
C THR A 499 0.67 22.32 23.40
N ASP A 500 0.19 23.39 22.75
CA ASP A 500 -0.99 24.15 23.17
C ASP A 500 -2.15 24.13 22.15
N ASN A 501 -1.95 23.51 20.99
CA ASN A 501 -2.85 23.47 19.83
C ASN A 501 -3.11 24.87 19.20
N LEU A 502 -2.32 25.89 19.55
CA LEU A 502 -2.47 27.28 19.11
C LEU A 502 -1.23 27.80 18.39
N ILE A 503 -0.04 27.56 18.95
CA ILE A 503 1.26 27.93 18.40
C ILE A 503 1.88 26.67 17.78
N TRP A 504 2.25 26.77 16.50
CA TRP A 504 2.71 25.64 15.70
C TRP A 504 4.18 25.81 15.31
N ASN A 505 4.99 24.82 15.68
CA ASN A 505 6.39 24.68 15.30
C ASN A 505 6.51 23.88 14.00
N LEU A 506 7.60 24.09 13.27
CA LEU A 506 7.86 23.44 11.97
C LEU A 506 8.78 22.23 12.18
N GLU A 507 8.29 21.04 11.85
CA GLU A 507 9.04 19.78 11.93
C GLU A 507 9.76 19.47 10.60
N GLN A 508 9.03 19.55 9.49
CA GLN A 508 9.53 19.33 8.13
C GLN A 508 8.80 20.25 7.15
N ASP A 509 9.53 20.97 6.29
CA ASP A 509 8.93 21.90 5.31
C ASP A 509 8.68 21.26 3.93
N PHE A 510 7.89 21.95 3.10
CA PHE A 510 7.54 21.54 1.75
C PHE A 510 8.79 21.23 0.89
N GLY A 511 8.81 20.03 0.30
CA GLY A 511 9.95 19.54 -0.50
C GLY A 511 11.01 18.79 0.31
N VAL A 512 10.89 18.74 1.64
CA VAL A 512 11.65 17.84 2.53
C VAL A 512 10.72 16.84 3.21
N GLY A 513 9.49 17.26 3.57
CA GLY A 513 8.50 16.40 4.20
C GLY A 513 7.87 15.36 3.27
N GLY A 514 7.63 14.15 3.81
CA GLY A 514 6.98 13.03 3.12
C GLY A 514 5.50 12.86 3.47
N GLU A 515 4.86 11.84 2.87
CA GLU A 515 3.47 11.46 3.16
C GLU A 515 3.28 11.12 4.65
N ASP A 516 4.27 10.42 5.23
CA ASP A 516 4.38 10.07 6.66
C ASP A 516 5.40 10.97 7.39
N TYR A 517 5.36 10.97 8.74
CA TYR A 517 6.41 11.55 9.59
C TYR A 517 6.90 10.55 10.63
N ASN A 518 8.21 10.50 10.87
CA ASN A 518 8.83 9.70 11.91
C ASN A 518 9.57 10.65 12.88
N PRO A 519 8.96 11.03 14.03
CA PRO A 519 9.58 11.95 14.97
C PRO A 519 10.87 11.34 15.55
N LEU A 520 11.90 12.18 15.75
CA LEU A 520 13.24 11.73 16.20
C LEU A 520 13.55 12.11 17.65
N SER A 521 12.64 12.82 18.33
CA SER A 521 12.75 13.21 19.74
C SER A 521 11.91 12.32 20.64
N VAL A 522 12.38 12.05 21.86
CA VAL A 522 11.54 11.50 22.93
C VAL A 522 10.48 12.51 23.38
N MET A 523 9.36 12.03 23.91
CA MET A 523 8.27 12.89 24.40
C MET A 523 8.49 13.33 25.85
N ILE A 524 8.24 14.62 26.11
CA ILE A 524 8.21 15.23 27.46
C ILE A 524 6.83 15.79 27.87
N ASP A 525 5.97 16.08 26.89
CA ASP A 525 4.67 16.73 27.08
C ASP A 525 3.66 16.24 26.03
N THR A 526 2.36 16.33 26.34
CA THR A 526 1.29 16.06 25.36
C THR A 526 1.46 16.98 24.14
N THR A 527 1.57 16.38 22.95
CA THR A 527 1.91 17.08 21.71
C THR A 527 0.91 16.76 20.61
N TYR A 528 0.39 17.81 20.00
CA TYR A 528 -0.47 17.79 18.82
C TYR A 528 0.40 17.87 17.55
N TYR A 529 0.12 17.01 16.57
CA TYR A 529 0.75 17.03 15.26
C TYR A 529 -0.28 17.29 14.17
N ARG A 530 0.12 17.99 13.10
CA ARG A 530 -0.69 18.13 11.88
C ARG A 530 0.19 18.05 10.63
N ARG A 531 -0.43 17.66 9.52
CA ARG A 531 0.15 17.68 8.19
C ARG A 531 -0.58 18.70 7.33
N THR A 532 0.14 19.72 6.89
CA THR A 532 -0.32 20.63 5.83
C THR A 532 0.06 20.03 4.49
N VAL A 533 -0.93 19.81 3.62
CA VAL A 533 -0.73 19.34 2.25
C VAL A 533 -0.97 20.48 1.29
N ARG A 534 -0.07 20.62 0.31
CA ARG A 534 -0.17 21.59 -0.78
C ARG A 534 -0.14 20.86 -2.12
N ASP A 535 -0.99 21.27 -3.05
CA ASP A 535 -1.01 20.75 -4.42
C ASP A 535 -0.15 21.57 -5.41
N ASN A 536 -0.02 21.05 -6.63
CA ASN A 536 0.75 21.68 -7.72
C ASN A 536 -0.12 22.58 -8.63
N SER A 537 -1.29 23.04 -8.18
CA SER A 537 -2.15 23.93 -8.98
C SER A 537 -1.77 25.41 -8.83
N ALA A 538 -2.42 26.28 -9.61
CA ALA A 538 -2.15 27.72 -9.64
C ALA A 538 -3.48 28.51 -9.69
N PRO A 539 -3.92 29.13 -8.57
CA PRO A 539 -3.31 29.13 -7.24
C PRO A 539 -3.36 27.75 -6.56
N ALA A 540 -2.31 27.41 -5.81
CA ALA A 540 -2.22 26.12 -5.14
C ALA A 540 -3.29 25.96 -4.05
N ILE A 541 -3.93 24.79 -4.03
CA ILE A 541 -4.84 24.34 -2.98
C ILE A 541 -4.00 23.88 -1.79
N ILE A 542 -4.45 24.24 -0.59
CA ILE A 542 -3.83 23.84 0.68
C ILE A 542 -4.92 23.27 1.58
N ASP A 543 -4.64 22.11 2.17
CA ASP A 543 -5.43 21.49 3.23
C ASP A 543 -4.56 21.30 4.48
N ILE A 544 -5.20 21.29 5.65
CA ILE A 544 -4.54 21.08 6.94
C ILE A 544 -5.29 19.96 7.64
N SER A 545 -4.58 18.87 7.96
CA SER A 545 -5.19 17.71 8.59
C SER A 545 -5.82 18.07 9.95
N LYS A 546 -6.79 17.27 10.38
CA LYS A 546 -7.09 17.16 11.82
C LYS A 546 -5.82 16.81 12.59
N THR A 547 -5.77 17.22 13.85
CA THR A 547 -4.62 16.98 14.71
C THR A 547 -4.60 15.55 15.23
N VAL A 548 -3.42 14.93 15.24
CA VAL A 548 -3.15 13.73 16.04
C VAL A 548 -2.63 14.19 17.39
N THR A 549 -3.23 13.73 18.48
CA THR A 549 -2.77 14.00 19.84
C THR A 549 -1.97 12.82 20.34
N ILE A 550 -0.66 13.00 20.58
CA ILE A 550 0.14 12.02 21.32
C ILE A 550 0.22 12.50 22.77
N ILE A 551 -0.36 11.71 23.68
CA ILE A 551 -0.48 12.02 25.09
C ILE A 551 0.69 11.36 25.84
N GLY A 552 1.67 12.17 26.23
CA GLY A 552 2.71 11.75 27.16
C GLY A 552 2.15 11.67 28.57
N GLN A 553 2.22 10.49 29.19
CA GLN A 553 1.99 10.31 30.62
C GLN A 553 3.31 10.52 31.37
N PRO A 554 3.36 11.34 32.44
CA PRO A 554 4.61 11.55 33.19
C PRO A 554 5.20 10.22 33.65
N LYS A 555 6.52 10.07 33.61
CA LYS A 555 7.17 8.83 34.03
C LYS A 555 6.90 8.51 35.50
N ILE A 556 6.92 7.23 35.84
CA ILE A 556 6.69 6.80 37.22
C ILE A 556 7.96 7.05 38.04
N GLU A 557 7.88 7.93 39.03
CA GLU A 557 8.96 8.21 39.98
C GLU A 557 8.60 7.67 41.39
N GLN A 558 9.57 7.74 42.31
CA GLN A 558 9.42 7.34 43.72
C GLN A 558 9.15 5.83 43.94
N ASN A 559 9.48 4.98 42.97
CA ASN A 559 9.50 3.51 43.12
C ASN A 559 10.78 3.00 43.83
N SER A 560 11.20 3.67 44.90
CA SER A 560 12.39 3.29 45.71
C SER A 560 11.99 2.47 46.94
N LEU A 561 12.89 1.57 47.37
CA LEU A 561 12.67 0.60 48.44
C LEU A 561 13.62 0.81 49.63
N ASN A 562 13.31 0.20 50.78
CA ASN A 562 14.12 0.34 52.00
C ASN A 562 15.46 -0.43 51.99
N PHE A 563 16.28 -0.15 53.00
CA PHE A 563 17.62 -0.70 53.22
C PHE A 563 17.71 -2.24 53.30
N ASP A 564 18.87 -2.78 52.90
CA ASP A 564 19.24 -4.20 52.99
C ASP A 564 19.19 -4.77 54.42
N SER A 565 18.98 -6.08 54.55
CA SER A 565 18.91 -6.73 55.88
C SER A 565 19.71 -8.02 55.99
N ILE A 566 20.12 -8.34 57.22
CA ILE A 566 20.91 -9.53 57.57
C ILE A 566 20.17 -10.28 58.68
N ILE A 567 20.04 -11.60 58.56
CA ILE A 567 19.40 -12.48 59.56
C ILE A 567 20.17 -13.79 59.77
N CYS A 568 20.02 -14.43 60.92
CA CYS A 568 20.52 -15.79 61.16
C CYS A 568 19.58 -16.84 60.54
N GLN A 569 20.10 -17.99 60.14
CA GLN A 569 19.36 -19.06 59.44
C GLN A 569 18.08 -19.48 60.18
N ASN A 570 16.96 -19.59 59.45
CA ASN A 570 15.62 -19.90 59.96
C ASN A 570 14.95 -18.80 60.81
N GLN A 571 15.50 -17.58 60.87
CA GLN A 571 14.77 -16.40 61.35
C GLN A 571 13.79 -15.89 60.28
N MET A 572 12.78 -15.12 60.69
CA MET A 572 11.80 -14.52 59.78
C MET A 572 12.30 -13.13 59.34
N PRO A 573 12.40 -12.84 58.03
CA PRO A 573 12.77 -11.51 57.56
C PRO A 573 11.71 -10.44 57.88
N ASN A 574 12.15 -9.19 58.00
CA ASN A 574 11.25 -8.04 58.10
C ASN A 574 10.48 -7.82 56.79
N THR A 575 9.35 -7.13 56.87
CA THR A 575 8.58 -6.68 55.70
C THR A 575 9.39 -5.64 54.92
N ILE A 576 9.48 -5.81 53.59
CA ILE A 576 10.04 -4.83 52.67
C ILE A 576 8.97 -3.77 52.40
N ILE A 577 9.35 -2.50 52.53
CA ILE A 577 8.46 -1.33 52.41
C ILE A 577 9.09 -0.30 51.46
N PRO A 578 8.26 0.50 50.74
CA PRO A 578 8.78 1.59 49.94
C PRO A 578 9.34 2.72 50.81
N GLU A 579 10.30 3.46 50.27
CA GLU A 579 10.82 4.69 50.90
C GLU A 579 9.77 5.82 50.89
N PHE A 580 8.94 5.87 49.85
CA PHE A 580 7.88 6.86 49.65
C PHE A 580 6.49 6.25 49.85
N SER A 581 5.52 7.04 50.34
CA SER A 581 4.17 6.54 50.67
C SER A 581 3.30 6.15 49.47
N SER A 582 3.70 6.52 48.26
CA SER A 582 3.10 6.14 46.97
C SER A 582 4.09 6.53 45.87
N PRO A 583 4.16 5.81 44.74
CA PRO A 583 4.72 6.33 43.51
C PRO A 583 3.97 7.60 43.04
N ILE A 584 4.61 8.35 42.14
CA ILE A 584 4.00 9.46 41.39
C ILE A 584 4.17 9.21 39.88
N GLY A 585 3.30 9.78 39.04
CA GLY A 585 3.36 9.63 37.57
C GLY A 585 2.27 8.73 36.98
N GLY A 586 2.44 8.34 35.72
CA GLY A 586 1.49 7.52 34.95
C GLY A 586 0.12 8.17 34.81
N ASP A 587 -0.93 7.38 35.05
CA ASP A 587 -2.32 7.85 35.17
C ASP A 587 -2.79 8.03 36.63
N GLY A 588 -1.89 7.84 37.60
CA GLY A 588 -2.19 7.90 39.04
C GLY A 588 -2.84 6.65 39.63
N THR A 589 -3.04 5.58 38.84
CA THR A 589 -3.51 4.26 39.31
C THR A 589 -2.39 3.23 39.23
N TYR A 590 -1.87 2.79 40.37
CA TYR A 590 -0.69 1.92 40.44
C TYR A 590 -1.05 0.44 40.67
N PHE A 591 -0.41 -0.44 39.90
CA PHE A 591 -0.39 -1.89 40.10
C PHE A 591 1.05 -2.32 40.40
N TYR A 592 1.21 -3.32 41.28
CA TYR A 592 2.52 -3.78 41.75
C TYR A 592 2.77 -5.23 41.33
N LEU A 593 4.05 -5.57 41.11
CA LEU A 593 4.51 -6.95 41.01
C LEU A 593 5.89 -7.07 41.67
N TRP A 594 6.01 -7.93 42.67
CA TRP A 594 7.28 -8.25 43.32
C TRP A 594 7.93 -9.49 42.70
N GLU A 595 9.22 -9.38 42.41
CA GLU A 595 10.07 -10.46 41.93
C GLU A 595 11.20 -10.73 42.92
N GLN A 596 11.70 -11.98 42.91
CA GLN A 596 12.89 -12.41 43.64
C GLN A 596 13.97 -12.98 42.71
N SER A 597 15.22 -12.91 43.13
CA SER A 597 16.37 -13.60 42.52
C SER A 597 17.30 -14.17 43.61
N THR A 598 18.18 -15.08 43.20
CA THR A 598 19.23 -15.68 44.06
C THR A 598 20.64 -15.52 43.49
N ASP A 599 20.77 -14.90 42.32
CA ASP A 599 22.04 -14.60 41.63
C ASP A 599 22.16 -13.11 41.24
N GLY A 600 21.13 -12.31 41.49
CA GLY A 600 21.06 -10.88 41.14
C GLY A 600 20.81 -10.59 39.65
N ILE A 601 20.60 -11.63 38.83
CA ILE A 601 20.48 -11.52 37.37
C ILE A 601 19.15 -12.11 36.89
N ASN A 602 18.84 -13.34 37.30
CA ASN A 602 17.64 -14.07 36.92
C ASN A 602 16.55 -13.85 37.97
N PHE A 603 15.54 -13.07 37.63
CA PHE A 603 14.38 -12.77 38.50
C PHE A 603 13.13 -13.55 38.06
N ALA A 604 12.26 -13.85 39.03
CA ALA A 604 10.95 -14.45 38.83
C ALA A 604 9.99 -14.04 39.97
N ASP A 605 8.67 -14.19 39.77
CA ASP A 605 7.62 -13.87 40.74
C ASP A 605 7.98 -14.27 42.19
N ALA A 606 7.89 -13.30 43.11
CA ALA A 606 8.18 -13.53 44.52
C ALA A 606 7.06 -14.38 45.17
N PRO A 607 7.40 -15.34 46.06
CA PRO A 607 6.42 -16.18 46.76
C PRO A 607 5.62 -15.39 47.79
N ASN A 608 4.49 -15.94 48.27
CA ASN A 608 3.45 -15.25 49.05
C ASN A 608 2.63 -14.27 48.18
N VAL A 609 2.05 -13.24 48.80
CA VAL A 609 1.31 -12.17 48.13
C VAL A 609 2.32 -11.17 47.56
N ASN A 610 2.27 -10.94 46.25
CA ASN A 610 3.28 -10.18 45.50
C ASN A 610 2.69 -9.04 44.65
N ASP A 611 1.40 -8.72 44.81
CA ASP A 611 0.64 -7.68 44.10
C ASP A 611 0.39 -6.40 44.92
N THR A 612 1.01 -6.29 46.10
CA THR A 612 0.87 -5.19 47.05
C THR A 612 2.01 -4.17 47.01
N ASP A 613 1.77 -2.98 47.57
CA ASP A 613 2.77 -1.89 47.70
C ASP A 613 3.99 -2.31 48.55
N THR A 614 3.76 -3.15 49.54
CA THR A 614 4.70 -3.75 50.49
C THR A 614 4.82 -5.26 50.25
N TYR A 615 5.90 -5.89 50.74
CA TYR A 615 6.11 -7.34 50.56
C TYR A 615 6.65 -8.00 51.83
N GLN A 616 6.12 -9.18 52.18
CA GLN A 616 6.60 -9.99 53.30
C GLN A 616 7.28 -11.26 52.79
N PRO A 617 8.62 -11.35 52.84
CA PRO A 617 9.35 -12.57 52.50
C PRO A 617 8.96 -13.74 53.42
N PRO A 618 9.01 -14.99 52.92
CA PRO A 618 8.87 -16.20 53.75
C PRO A 618 10.08 -16.38 54.68
N VAL A 619 9.99 -17.33 55.62
CA VAL A 619 11.13 -17.73 56.47
C VAL A 619 12.21 -18.39 55.61
N LEU A 620 13.45 -17.90 55.70
CA LEU A 620 14.57 -18.34 54.86
C LEU A 620 15.45 -19.35 55.62
N SER A 621 15.56 -20.56 55.07
CA SER A 621 16.26 -21.70 55.70
C SER A 621 17.58 -22.08 55.02
N VAL A 622 17.94 -21.41 53.91
CA VAL A 622 19.22 -21.60 53.20
C VAL A 622 20.08 -20.37 53.43
N ALA A 623 21.36 -20.59 53.76
CA ALA A 623 22.33 -19.52 53.98
C ALA A 623 22.86 -19.00 52.63
N GLN A 624 22.28 -17.90 52.15
CA GLN A 624 22.61 -17.23 50.90
C GLN A 624 22.02 -15.80 50.90
N THR A 625 22.38 -14.98 49.92
CA THR A 625 21.70 -13.71 49.66
C THR A 625 20.50 -13.93 48.73
N TYR A 626 19.38 -13.30 49.09
CA TYR A 626 18.18 -13.19 48.25
C TYR A 626 18.02 -11.73 47.80
N TYR A 627 17.65 -11.54 46.55
CA TYR A 627 17.48 -10.24 45.91
C TYR A 627 15.99 -10.02 45.63
N TYR A 628 15.46 -8.85 45.92
CA TYR A 628 14.05 -8.50 45.67
C TYR A 628 13.93 -7.16 44.94
N ARG A 629 12.96 -7.06 44.01
CA ARG A 629 12.64 -5.82 43.31
C ARG A 629 11.13 -5.74 43.00
N ARG A 630 10.64 -4.53 42.75
CA ARG A 630 9.22 -4.22 42.54
C ARG A 630 9.00 -3.51 41.22
N PHE A 631 8.26 -4.12 40.30
CA PHE A 631 7.64 -3.43 39.18
C PHE A 631 6.43 -2.63 39.65
N VAL A 632 6.29 -1.42 39.12
CA VAL A 632 5.09 -0.57 39.22
C VAL A 632 4.60 -0.26 37.82
N TYR A 633 3.30 -0.44 37.59
CA TYR A 633 2.61 -0.08 36.34
C TYR A 633 1.53 0.95 36.62
N SER A 634 1.41 1.98 35.77
CA SER A 634 0.32 2.96 35.81
C SER A 634 0.09 3.54 34.41
N GLY A 635 -1.14 3.44 33.91
CA GLY A 635 -1.49 3.75 32.54
C GLY A 635 -0.65 2.96 31.53
N LYS A 636 0.16 3.67 30.75
CA LYS A 636 1.15 3.14 29.78
C LYS A 636 2.56 3.03 30.37
N CYS A 637 2.86 3.74 31.46
CA CYS A 637 4.17 3.74 32.09
C CYS A 637 4.41 2.48 32.91
N SER A 638 5.68 2.04 32.95
CA SER A 638 6.17 1.04 33.91
C SER A 638 7.55 1.45 34.43
N HIS A 639 7.83 1.19 35.70
CA HIS A 639 9.14 1.45 36.32
C HIS A 639 9.50 0.29 37.24
N ILE A 640 10.77 -0.11 37.21
CA ILE A 640 11.33 -1.16 38.08
C ILE A 640 12.10 -0.52 39.24
N SER A 641 11.95 -1.02 40.46
CA SER A 641 12.70 -0.47 41.59
C SER A 641 14.18 -0.83 41.52
N ASP A 642 14.99 -0.11 42.30
CA ASP A 642 16.27 -0.63 42.77
C ASP A 642 16.08 -2.01 43.43
N THR A 643 17.14 -2.82 43.42
CA THR A 643 17.13 -4.16 44.03
C THR A 643 17.61 -4.09 45.47
N VAL A 644 16.84 -4.68 46.38
CA VAL A 644 17.18 -4.78 47.81
C VAL A 644 17.55 -6.22 48.18
N THR A 645 18.42 -6.39 49.17
CA THR A 645 18.96 -7.70 49.54
C THR A 645 18.62 -8.15 50.96
N ILE A 646 18.47 -9.46 51.11
CA ILE A 646 18.31 -10.15 52.39
C ILE A 646 19.39 -11.23 52.46
N THR A 647 20.41 -11.02 53.31
CA THR A 647 21.53 -11.96 53.46
C THR A 647 21.31 -12.85 54.67
N VAL A 648 21.25 -14.17 54.44
CA VAL A 648 20.98 -15.18 55.46
C VAL A 648 22.29 -15.82 55.91
N LEU A 649 22.68 -15.57 57.16
CA LEU A 649 23.88 -16.12 57.78
C LEU A 649 23.62 -17.56 58.26
N PRO A 650 24.56 -18.51 58.06
CA PRO A 650 24.47 -19.84 58.69
C PRO A 650 24.65 -19.75 60.21
N SER A 651 24.19 -20.76 60.96
CA SER A 651 24.30 -20.78 62.44
C SER A 651 25.72 -21.16 62.91
N ILE A 652 26.29 -20.37 63.85
CA ILE A 652 27.67 -20.53 64.37
C ILE A 652 28.02 -21.97 64.73
N SER A 653 29.24 -22.40 64.38
CA SER A 653 29.87 -23.65 64.82
C SER A 653 31.34 -23.43 65.27
N ASN A 654 32.02 -24.50 65.72
CA ASN A 654 33.46 -24.54 66.04
C ASN A 654 34.02 -23.62 67.16
N ASN A 655 33.31 -23.48 68.29
CA ASN A 655 33.85 -22.74 69.46
C ASN A 655 34.78 -23.58 70.37
N ALA A 656 35.90 -24.08 69.83
CA ALA A 656 36.95 -24.74 70.61
C ALA A 656 38.00 -23.76 71.17
N ILE A 657 38.89 -24.20 72.07
CA ILE A 657 40.05 -23.41 72.55
C ILE A 657 41.35 -24.23 72.60
N SER A 658 42.50 -23.56 72.81
CA SER A 658 43.86 -24.11 72.70
C SER A 658 44.27 -25.07 73.82
N ALA A 659 45.47 -25.64 73.68
CA ALA A 659 46.15 -26.47 74.69
C ALA A 659 47.25 -25.70 75.45
N ASP A 660 47.96 -26.41 76.33
CA ASP A 660 48.85 -25.84 77.35
C ASP A 660 50.21 -25.36 76.80
N GLN A 661 50.91 -24.47 77.55
CA GLN A 661 52.02 -23.66 77.00
C GLN A 661 53.31 -23.59 77.84
N THR A 662 54.39 -23.02 77.27
CA THR A 662 55.66 -22.63 77.96
C THR A 662 56.36 -21.48 77.19
N ILE A 663 56.98 -20.49 77.86
CA ILE A 663 57.51 -19.23 77.27
C ILE A 663 59.00 -18.90 77.57
N CYS A 664 59.38 -17.63 77.87
CA CYS A 664 60.75 -17.10 77.83
C CYS A 664 61.06 -15.84 78.70
N GLU A 665 61.64 -15.91 79.91
CA GLU A 665 61.92 -14.80 80.87
C GLU A 665 62.12 -13.41 80.23
N GLY A 666 61.22 -12.47 80.57
CA GLY A 666 61.09 -11.17 79.89
C GLY A 666 60.06 -11.17 78.75
N SER A 667 59.59 -12.35 78.34
CA SER A 667 58.42 -12.56 77.48
C SER A 667 57.16 -12.74 78.33
N VAL A 668 56.01 -12.69 77.65
CA VAL A 668 54.67 -12.94 78.19
C VAL A 668 54.14 -14.28 77.71
N PHE A 669 53.05 -14.77 78.30
CA PHE A 669 52.43 -16.02 77.85
C PHE A 669 52.01 -15.96 76.38
N LEU A 670 51.97 -17.11 75.71
CA LEU A 670 51.30 -17.13 74.42
C LEU A 670 49.81 -16.91 74.67
N LEU A 671 49.20 -16.21 73.75
CA LEU A 671 47.78 -15.93 73.75
C LEU A 671 46.99 -17.26 73.78
N LEU A 672 46.09 -17.47 74.73
CA LEU A 672 45.20 -18.64 74.77
C LEU A 672 44.22 -18.54 73.60
N ILE A 673 44.48 -19.32 72.56
CA ILE A 673 43.81 -19.20 71.27
C ILE A 673 42.46 -19.89 71.37
N GLY A 674 41.38 -19.11 71.27
CA GLY A 674 40.09 -19.67 70.93
C GLY A 674 40.06 -19.92 69.42
N ALA A 675 39.64 -21.12 69.00
CA ALA A 675 39.50 -21.47 67.59
C ALA A 675 38.64 -20.42 66.87
N ASP A 676 38.85 -20.25 65.57
CA ASP A 676 37.93 -19.50 64.74
C ASP A 676 36.56 -20.20 64.78
N PRO A 677 35.51 -19.53 65.30
CA PRO A 677 34.16 -20.00 65.04
C PRO A 677 33.98 -20.03 63.53
N SER A 678 33.18 -20.97 63.06
CA SER A 678 32.74 -21.06 61.67
C SER A 678 31.27 -20.66 61.61
N ASP A 679 30.77 -20.41 60.40
CA ASP A 679 29.40 -19.93 60.17
C ASP A 679 29.12 -18.54 60.82
N GLY A 680 27.89 -18.03 60.75
CA GLY A 680 27.61 -16.62 61.02
C GLY A 680 28.06 -15.70 59.88
N ASP A 681 28.42 -14.45 60.17
CA ASP A 681 28.97 -13.48 59.19
C ASP A 681 30.51 -13.44 59.16
N GLY A 682 31.19 -14.32 59.90
CA GLY A 682 32.65 -14.26 60.08
C GLY A 682 33.12 -13.14 61.02
N VAL A 683 32.22 -12.30 61.53
CA VAL A 683 32.50 -11.24 62.50
C VAL A 683 31.96 -11.68 63.85
N TYR A 684 32.85 -11.77 64.83
CA TYR A 684 32.52 -12.36 66.12
C TYR A 684 32.83 -11.43 67.28
N THR A 685 31.93 -11.38 68.27
CA THR A 685 32.22 -10.82 69.60
C THR A 685 32.37 -11.97 70.61
N TYR A 686 33.14 -11.75 71.68
CA TYR A 686 33.64 -12.84 72.52
C TYR A 686 33.64 -12.48 74.00
N LYS A 687 33.69 -13.51 74.87
CA LYS A 687 33.97 -13.32 76.30
C LYS A 687 34.68 -14.51 76.94
N TRP A 688 35.65 -14.25 77.80
CA TRP A 688 36.44 -15.24 78.55
C TRP A 688 36.18 -15.22 80.06
N ILE A 689 36.39 -16.37 80.68
CA ILE A 689 36.22 -16.61 82.12
C ILE A 689 37.35 -17.50 82.67
N GLU A 690 37.74 -17.33 83.93
CA GLU A 690 38.90 -17.98 84.56
C GLU A 690 38.56 -18.78 85.82
N SER A 691 39.50 -19.64 86.25
CA SER A 691 39.48 -20.26 87.58
C SER A 691 40.87 -20.73 88.05
N ILE A 692 41.07 -20.81 89.37
CA ILE A 692 42.21 -21.50 90.00
C ILE A 692 41.84 -22.84 90.65
N ASP A 693 40.53 -23.20 90.67
CA ASP A 693 40.01 -24.43 91.28
C ASP A 693 38.98 -25.18 90.40
N GLU A 694 38.80 -24.75 89.16
CA GLU A 694 37.86 -25.25 88.14
C GLU A 694 36.35 -25.16 88.52
N SER A 695 36.01 -24.76 89.76
CA SER A 695 34.65 -24.88 90.30
C SER A 695 33.86 -23.58 90.30
N ILE A 696 34.52 -22.45 90.55
CA ILE A 696 33.95 -21.10 90.46
C ILE A 696 34.55 -20.39 89.25
N TRP A 697 33.68 -19.80 88.44
CA TRP A 697 34.04 -19.11 87.19
C TRP A 697 33.61 -17.64 87.24
N VAL A 698 34.54 -16.75 86.90
CA VAL A 698 34.35 -15.28 86.84
C VAL A 698 34.99 -14.74 85.56
N SER A 699 34.70 -13.49 85.17
CA SER A 699 35.44 -12.81 84.09
C SER A 699 36.94 -12.92 84.34
N ALA A 700 37.69 -13.29 83.31
CA ALA A 700 39.15 -13.47 83.39
C ALA A 700 39.87 -12.16 83.76
N TYR A 701 40.99 -12.25 84.47
CA TYR A 701 41.73 -11.09 84.96
C TYR A 701 42.35 -10.31 83.78
N GLY A 702 42.05 -9.00 83.70
CA GLY A 702 42.41 -8.18 82.55
C GLY A 702 41.31 -8.12 81.49
N PRO A 703 41.64 -7.99 80.19
CA PRO A 703 40.64 -7.84 79.12
C PRO A 703 39.98 -9.18 78.74
N ASP A 704 38.71 -9.36 79.10
CA ASP A 704 38.00 -10.62 78.88
C ASP A 704 37.28 -10.75 77.52
N ALA A 705 37.18 -9.69 76.71
CA ALA A 705 36.30 -9.64 75.54
C ALA A 705 36.92 -10.05 74.18
N GLY A 706 38.11 -10.66 74.15
CA GLY A 706 38.83 -10.99 72.90
C GLY A 706 38.51 -12.39 72.33
N LYS A 707 38.74 -12.62 71.03
CA LYS A 707 38.71 -13.97 70.41
C LYS A 707 39.54 -14.98 71.19
N ASN A 708 40.72 -14.50 71.59
CA ASN A 708 41.75 -15.17 72.35
C ASN A 708 42.02 -14.31 73.59
N TYR A 709 42.52 -14.91 74.67
CA TYR A 709 42.81 -14.22 75.92
C TYR A 709 44.30 -14.30 76.27
N LEU A 710 44.88 -13.24 76.85
CA LEU A 710 46.31 -13.19 77.19
C LEU A 710 46.49 -13.30 78.71
N PRO A 711 47.05 -14.41 79.24
CA PRO A 711 47.36 -14.53 80.66
C PRO A 711 48.46 -13.54 81.08
N ASP A 712 48.17 -12.69 82.06
CA ASP A 712 49.08 -11.63 82.50
C ASP A 712 50.23 -12.19 83.37
N THR A 713 51.45 -12.20 82.82
CA THR A 713 52.68 -12.61 83.53
C THR A 713 53.10 -11.68 84.67
N THR A 714 52.44 -10.54 84.86
CA THR A 714 52.62 -9.67 86.04
C THR A 714 51.69 -10.02 87.20
N SER A 715 50.82 -11.03 87.05
CA SER A 715 50.18 -11.69 88.19
C SER A 715 51.22 -12.15 89.21
N SER A 716 50.83 -12.17 90.50
CA SER A 716 51.67 -12.67 91.61
C SER A 716 52.10 -14.14 91.46
N ASP A 717 51.48 -14.84 90.53
CA ASP A 717 51.48 -16.28 90.43
C ASP A 717 52.44 -16.79 89.33
N PHE A 718 53.21 -15.90 88.71
CA PHE A 718 54.22 -16.23 87.70
C PHE A 718 55.66 -15.86 88.11
N PRO A 719 56.67 -16.65 87.70
CA PRO A 719 56.59 -17.90 86.92
C PRO A 719 55.90 -19.06 87.69
N GLY A 720 54.92 -19.71 87.05
CA GLY A 720 53.86 -20.57 87.64
C GLY A 720 52.76 -20.98 86.62
N THR A 721 51.50 -21.25 87.04
CA THR A 721 50.48 -22.01 86.24
C THR A 721 48.97 -21.78 86.64
N ILE A 722 48.00 -21.59 85.70
CA ILE A 722 46.55 -21.18 85.91
C ILE A 722 45.54 -21.74 84.80
N PHE A 723 44.18 -21.67 84.93
CA PHE A 723 43.12 -22.19 83.98
C PHE A 723 42.00 -21.21 83.44
N PHE A 724 41.38 -21.45 82.24
CA PHE A 724 40.42 -20.54 81.51
C PHE A 724 39.31 -21.19 80.58
N LYS A 725 38.28 -20.44 80.08
CA LYS A 725 37.18 -20.79 79.08
C LYS A 725 36.60 -19.60 78.25
N ARG A 726 35.83 -19.82 77.14
CA ARG A 726 35.25 -18.79 76.19
C ARG A 726 33.74 -18.90 75.80
N VAL A 727 33.12 -17.78 75.38
CA VAL A 727 31.78 -17.56 74.76
C VAL A 727 31.89 -16.75 73.45
N VAL A 728 30.95 -16.92 72.49
CA VAL A 728 30.95 -16.30 71.13
C VAL A 728 29.56 -15.76 70.73
N TYR A 729 29.52 -14.64 69.98
CA TYR A 729 28.36 -14.08 69.26
C TYR A 729 28.76 -13.74 67.81
N SER A 730 27.82 -13.61 66.87
CA SER A 730 28.05 -13.23 65.46
C SER A 730 26.84 -12.51 64.84
N GLY A 731 27.06 -11.77 63.76
CA GLY A 731 26.03 -11.01 63.06
C GLY A 731 25.80 -9.61 63.62
N LEU A 732 25.29 -8.70 62.77
CA LEU A 732 24.93 -7.34 63.17
C LEU A 732 23.89 -7.37 64.30
N SER A 733 24.22 -6.79 65.46
CA SER A 733 23.44 -6.86 66.71
C SER A 733 23.37 -8.25 67.36
N ASP A 734 24.44 -9.05 67.23
CA ASP A 734 24.64 -10.35 67.91
C ASP A 734 23.53 -11.38 67.60
N CYS A 735 23.11 -11.50 66.34
CA CYS A 735 21.94 -12.30 65.94
C CYS A 735 22.15 -13.84 65.97
N CYS A 736 23.37 -14.33 66.21
CA CYS A 736 23.74 -15.75 66.41
C CYS A 736 24.72 -15.91 67.62
N VAL A 737 24.73 -17.03 68.39
CA VAL A 737 25.46 -17.16 69.71
C VAL A 737 25.92 -18.62 70.05
N ASP A 738 27.09 -18.83 70.72
CA ASP A 738 27.64 -20.17 71.15
C ASP A 738 28.69 -20.18 72.34
N THR A 739 29.19 -21.32 72.90
CA THR A 739 30.06 -21.43 74.15
C THR A 739 31.03 -22.68 74.26
N SER A 740 32.17 -22.62 75.01
CA SER A 740 33.36 -23.57 74.96
C SER A 740 33.87 -24.34 76.24
N ASP A 741 34.99 -25.10 76.08
CA ASP A 741 35.82 -25.87 77.08
C ASP A 741 37.15 -25.16 77.57
N LEU A 742 38.17 -25.84 78.24
CA LEU A 742 39.26 -25.26 79.14
C LEU A 742 40.81 -25.66 78.97
N VAL A 743 41.84 -24.97 79.59
CA VAL A 743 43.36 -24.95 79.24
C VAL A 743 44.47 -24.48 80.33
N THR A 744 45.86 -24.56 80.17
CA THR A 744 47.04 -24.29 81.16
C THR A 744 48.53 -23.79 80.66
N LEU A 745 49.64 -23.53 81.48
CA LEU A 745 50.89 -22.62 81.21
C LEU A 745 52.37 -22.79 81.95
N ILE A 746 53.61 -22.41 81.39
CA ILE A 746 55.09 -22.29 81.97
C ILE A 746 56.23 -21.34 81.24
N ASP A 747 57.63 -21.31 81.45
CA ASP A 747 58.67 -20.20 81.01
C ASP A 747 60.27 -20.45 80.70
N TRP A 748 61.10 -19.59 79.93
CA TRP A 748 62.61 -19.65 79.42
C TRP A 748 63.58 -18.38 78.99
N HIS A 749 64.19 -18.10 77.73
CA HIS A 749 65.35 -17.08 77.35
C HIS A 749 65.64 -16.55 75.81
N LYS A 750 66.55 -15.51 75.44
CA LYS A 750 66.70 -14.62 74.12
C LYS A 750 68.05 -14.41 73.18
N LEU A 751 68.08 -13.58 72.04
CA LEU A 751 69.08 -13.40 70.83
C LEU A 751 69.72 -11.96 70.37
N GLU A 752 70.67 -11.80 69.35
CA GLU A 752 71.24 -10.53 68.61
C GLU A 752 71.97 -10.59 67.15
N ASN A 753 71.84 -9.59 66.23
CA ASN A 753 72.70 -9.08 65.05
C ASN A 753 72.40 -9.40 63.52
N ASN A 754 71.78 -8.50 62.69
CA ASN A 754 71.29 -8.79 61.29
C ASN A 754 71.06 -7.55 60.29
N SER A 755 71.33 -7.60 58.95
CA SER A 755 71.11 -6.45 57.94
C SER A 755 71.20 -6.76 56.38
N ILE A 756 70.65 -5.88 55.48
CA ILE A 756 70.44 -6.00 53.97
C ILE A 756 70.53 -4.69 53.08
N ASN A 757 70.28 -4.70 51.73
CA ASN A 757 70.40 -3.56 50.72
C ASN A 757 69.14 -2.70 50.34
N THR A 758 68.91 -2.27 49.06
CA THR A 758 68.13 -1.03 48.66
C THR A 758 67.40 -0.97 47.27
N ASP A 759 66.31 -0.17 47.24
CA ASP A 759 65.14 0.04 46.33
C ASP A 759 65.25 0.13 44.76
N GLN A 760 64.11 -0.16 44.06
CA GLN A 760 63.86 -0.04 42.58
C GLN A 760 62.34 0.15 42.22
N VAL A 761 61.91 0.39 40.95
CA VAL A 761 60.49 0.69 40.54
C VAL A 761 60.08 0.02 39.20
N ILE A 762 58.84 -0.50 39.07
CA ILE A 762 58.31 -1.27 37.90
C ILE A 762 56.80 -1.06 37.58
N CYS A 763 56.25 -1.70 36.53
CA CYS A 763 54.79 -1.82 36.25
C CYS A 763 54.21 -3.16 36.81
N GLU A 764 52.89 -3.23 36.99
CA GLU A 764 52.16 -4.44 37.45
C GLU A 764 52.42 -5.64 36.53
N GLY A 765 53.13 -6.64 37.06
CA GLY A 765 53.51 -7.87 36.35
C GLY A 765 54.96 -7.91 35.82
N ASP A 766 55.77 -6.85 35.97
CA ASP A 766 57.20 -6.85 35.64
C ASP A 766 58.07 -7.52 36.73
N ASP A 767 59.29 -7.94 36.37
CA ASP A 767 60.22 -8.73 37.19
C ASP A 767 61.36 -7.87 37.84
N PRO A 768 61.60 -7.92 39.17
CA PRO A 768 62.63 -7.10 39.85
C PRO A 768 64.05 -7.69 39.85
N VAL A 769 65.00 -6.98 40.49
CA VAL A 769 66.41 -7.37 40.68
C VAL A 769 66.75 -7.73 42.15
N ALA A 770 67.60 -8.75 42.35
CA ALA A 770 68.03 -9.39 43.62
C ALA A 770 68.55 -8.52 44.79
N ILE A 771 68.52 -9.11 46.00
CA ILE A 771 68.74 -8.55 47.35
C ILE A 771 69.73 -9.45 48.16
N SER A 772 70.49 -8.91 49.15
CA SER A 772 71.61 -9.60 49.85
C SER A 772 71.86 -9.17 51.33
N GLY A 773 72.55 -9.96 52.18
CA GLY A 773 72.71 -9.66 53.64
C GLY A 773 73.79 -10.38 54.51
N LEU A 774 73.88 -10.04 55.82
CA LEU A 774 75.00 -10.39 56.77
C LEU A 774 74.74 -11.58 57.79
N THR A 775 75.37 -11.64 59.00
CA THR A 775 75.43 -12.86 59.89
C THR A 775 75.35 -12.60 61.44
N PRO A 776 74.74 -13.48 62.29
CA PRO A 776 74.23 -13.18 63.68
C PRO A 776 74.90 -13.90 64.89
N THR A 777 74.40 -13.65 66.13
CA THR A 777 74.90 -14.17 67.44
C THR A 777 73.85 -14.29 68.58
N GLY A 778 74.09 -15.12 69.62
CA GLY A 778 73.27 -15.23 70.87
C GLY A 778 72.41 -16.50 70.99
N GLY A 779 71.33 -16.47 71.79
CA GLY A 779 70.29 -17.51 71.86
C GLY A 779 70.67 -18.78 72.63
N ASN A 780 70.05 -19.91 72.28
CA ASN A 780 70.51 -21.24 72.72
C ASN A 780 71.81 -21.68 72.02
N GLY A 781 72.20 -20.99 70.94
CA GLY A 781 73.51 -21.11 70.29
C GLY A 781 73.52 -21.63 68.84
N ALA A 782 72.36 -21.77 68.18
CA ALA A 782 72.26 -22.18 66.78
C ALA A 782 71.28 -21.29 65.98
N TYR A 783 71.60 -20.99 64.71
CA TYR A 783 70.88 -19.99 63.89
C TYR A 783 70.30 -20.58 62.61
N THR A 784 69.08 -20.14 62.29
CA THR A 784 68.44 -20.27 60.97
C THR A 784 68.01 -18.89 60.47
N TYR A 785 67.93 -18.71 59.15
CA TYR A 785 67.44 -17.49 58.51
C TYR A 785 66.03 -17.69 57.95
N GLN A 786 65.29 -16.60 57.81
CA GLN A 786 64.02 -16.56 57.10
C GLN A 786 63.86 -15.20 56.42
N TRP A 787 63.71 -15.17 55.09
CA TRP A 787 63.32 -13.94 54.39
C TRP A 787 61.83 -13.65 54.55
N GLN A 788 61.48 -12.37 54.58
CA GLN A 788 60.11 -11.86 54.74
C GLN A 788 59.80 -10.73 53.77
N GLU A 789 58.56 -10.70 53.27
CA GLU A 789 58.02 -9.62 52.45
C GLU A 789 56.74 -9.00 53.02
N LYS A 790 56.29 -7.87 52.50
CA LYS A 790 54.95 -7.30 52.74
C LYS A 790 54.53 -6.40 51.59
N ASN A 791 53.23 -6.25 51.33
CA ASN A 791 52.72 -5.32 50.33
C ASN A 791 52.10 -4.10 51.02
N GLY A 792 52.58 -2.89 50.70
CA GLY A 792 52.10 -1.65 51.32
C GLY A 792 52.18 -1.66 52.86
N ALA A 793 51.01 -1.69 53.51
CA ALA A 793 50.83 -1.63 54.96
C ALA A 793 50.53 -2.99 55.62
N THR A 794 50.61 -4.12 54.90
CA THR A 794 50.34 -5.44 55.49
C THR A 794 51.38 -5.85 56.55
N ALA A 795 51.05 -6.88 57.32
CA ALA A 795 52.04 -7.62 58.10
C ALA A 795 53.08 -8.30 57.19
N TRP A 796 54.20 -8.69 57.80
CA TRP A 796 55.30 -9.39 57.12
C TRP A 796 55.02 -10.90 57.01
N SER A 797 55.23 -11.48 55.83
CA SER A 797 55.02 -12.89 55.50
C SER A 797 56.32 -13.59 55.11
N ASP A 798 56.52 -14.83 55.55
CA ASP A 798 57.73 -15.63 55.31
C ASP A 798 57.80 -16.20 53.88
N ILE A 799 58.90 -15.95 53.17
CA ILE A 799 59.10 -16.34 51.75
C ILE A 799 59.85 -17.67 51.57
N GLY A 800 59.95 -18.50 52.62
CA GLY A 800 60.55 -19.84 52.58
C GLY A 800 62.07 -19.95 52.28
N SER A 801 62.77 -18.86 51.94
CA SER A 801 64.23 -18.88 51.72
C SER A 801 65.01 -18.86 53.04
N ASP A 802 65.86 -19.87 53.25
CA ASP A 802 66.83 -19.99 54.33
C ASP A 802 68.24 -19.46 53.96
N ALA A 803 68.38 -18.94 52.73
CA ALA A 803 69.63 -18.40 52.21
C ALA A 803 69.97 -17.00 52.76
N ALA A 804 71.23 -16.61 52.69
CA ALA A 804 71.70 -15.30 53.13
C ALA A 804 71.16 -14.14 52.27
N ASP A 805 70.81 -14.41 51.01
CA ASP A 805 70.44 -13.49 49.93
C ASP A 805 69.09 -13.94 49.31
N TYR A 806 68.42 -13.09 48.53
CA TYR A 806 67.07 -13.37 47.97
C TYR A 806 66.86 -12.70 46.59
N ASP A 807 66.04 -13.31 45.73
CA ASP A 807 65.75 -12.84 44.36
C ASP A 807 64.21 -12.83 44.18
N PRO A 808 63.56 -11.66 44.08
CA PRO A 808 62.10 -11.56 43.91
C PRO A 808 61.62 -12.08 42.55
N SER A 809 60.33 -12.42 42.46
CA SER A 809 59.62 -12.65 41.19
C SER A 809 58.75 -11.44 40.81
N ASN A 810 58.12 -11.50 39.63
CA ASN A 810 57.14 -10.53 39.15
C ASN A 810 56.14 -10.07 40.22
N LEU A 811 55.92 -8.74 40.36
CA LEU A 811 55.09 -8.15 41.42
C LEU A 811 53.82 -7.47 40.88
N SER A 812 52.71 -7.59 41.60
CA SER A 812 51.47 -6.84 41.35
C SER A 812 51.37 -5.53 42.13
N ASP A 813 52.02 -5.46 43.29
CA ASP A 813 51.84 -4.42 44.31
C ASP A 813 53.18 -3.89 44.81
N THR A 814 53.15 -2.73 45.46
CA THR A 814 54.35 -2.15 46.08
C THR A 814 54.82 -3.00 47.27
N THR A 815 55.83 -3.84 47.04
CA THR A 815 56.36 -4.82 47.99
C THR A 815 57.61 -4.30 48.72
N PHE A 816 57.81 -4.76 49.94
CA PHE A 816 58.96 -4.46 50.80
C PHE A 816 59.59 -5.77 51.27
N TYR A 817 60.92 -5.80 51.45
CA TYR A 817 61.67 -7.01 51.83
C TYR A 817 62.50 -6.82 53.12
N ARG A 818 62.63 -7.86 53.94
CA ARG A 818 63.51 -7.95 55.14
C ARG A 818 63.90 -9.40 55.45
N ARG A 819 64.75 -9.63 56.45
CA ARG A 819 65.23 -10.95 56.87
C ARG A 819 65.25 -11.13 58.39
N VAL A 820 64.90 -12.33 58.87
CA VAL A 820 64.76 -12.72 60.29
C VAL A 820 65.73 -13.85 60.64
N VAL A 821 66.06 -13.97 61.93
CA VAL A 821 66.95 -14.98 62.51
C VAL A 821 66.30 -15.61 63.76
N TYR A 822 66.52 -16.90 64.00
CA TYR A 822 65.97 -17.64 65.16
C TYR A 822 67.02 -18.44 65.94
N SER A 823 66.74 -18.73 67.21
CA SER A 823 67.50 -19.67 68.06
C SER A 823 66.64 -20.12 69.25
N ASP A 824 65.90 -21.23 69.12
CA ASP A 824 64.97 -21.72 70.17
C ASP A 824 63.87 -20.66 70.47
N GLY A 825 63.54 -20.41 71.74
CA GLY A 825 62.65 -19.31 72.18
C GLY A 825 63.11 -17.87 71.86
N CYS A 826 64.07 -17.68 70.96
CA CYS A 826 64.70 -16.40 70.64
C CYS A 826 64.56 -16.01 69.15
N THR A 827 64.48 -14.71 68.83
CA THR A 827 64.51 -14.20 67.43
C THR A 827 65.11 -12.77 67.30
N ASP A 828 65.56 -12.37 66.09
CA ASP A 828 66.08 -11.03 65.73
C ASP A 828 65.85 -10.67 64.23
N ILE A 829 65.81 -9.38 63.84
CA ILE A 829 65.26 -8.89 62.53
C ILE A 829 66.12 -7.77 61.88
N SER A 830 66.20 -7.73 60.54
CA SER A 830 66.97 -6.76 59.74
C SER A 830 66.26 -5.42 59.41
N ASN A 831 66.99 -4.53 58.70
CA ASN A 831 66.42 -3.41 57.93
C ASN A 831 65.59 -3.87 56.71
N ILE A 832 65.02 -2.89 56.00
CA ILE A 832 63.99 -3.02 54.95
C ILE A 832 64.51 -2.49 53.61
N ASP A 833 64.05 -3.10 52.52
CA ASP A 833 64.19 -2.72 51.09
C ASP A 833 62.79 -2.52 50.46
N THR A 834 62.61 -1.69 49.42
CA THR A 834 61.29 -1.29 48.86
C THR A 834 61.21 -1.28 47.33
N ILE A 835 60.12 -1.82 46.76
CA ILE A 835 59.88 -1.90 45.31
C ILE A 835 58.47 -1.39 44.94
N PRO A 836 58.29 -0.14 44.50
CA PRO A 836 57.01 0.37 44.00
C PRO A 836 56.59 -0.17 42.63
N VAL A 837 55.29 -0.41 42.50
CA VAL A 837 54.62 -0.96 41.32
C VAL A 837 53.50 -0.02 40.87
N HIS A 838 53.38 0.23 39.57
CA HIS A 838 52.27 0.98 38.98
C HIS A 838 51.16 0.04 38.46
N PRO A 839 49.88 0.25 38.81
CA PRO A 839 48.78 -0.59 38.37
C PRO A 839 48.52 -0.54 36.86
N ALA A 840 48.04 -1.65 36.32
CA ALA A 840 47.80 -1.89 34.90
C ALA A 840 46.65 -1.07 34.32
N ILE A 841 46.65 -0.94 32.98
CA ILE A 841 45.58 -0.28 32.22
C ILE A 841 44.51 -1.33 31.90
N PHE A 842 43.23 -0.98 32.09
CA PHE A 842 42.09 -1.83 31.67
C PHE A 842 40.98 -1.02 30.96
N ASN A 843 40.00 -1.71 30.38
CA ASN A 843 38.91 -1.14 29.54
C ASN A 843 39.42 -0.35 28.32
N ASN A 844 40.41 -0.90 27.60
CA ASN A 844 40.90 -0.33 26.34
C ASN A 844 40.12 -0.87 25.10
N ASP A 845 38.88 -1.30 25.28
CA ASP A 845 38.09 -1.87 24.20
C ASP A 845 37.64 -0.82 23.18
N ILE A 846 37.55 -1.25 21.92
CA ILE A 846 37.16 -0.43 20.77
C ILE A 846 36.00 -1.09 20.01
N PHE A 847 35.13 -0.28 19.40
CA PHE A 847 33.95 -0.76 18.67
C PHE A 847 33.53 0.24 17.59
N THR A 848 32.81 -0.22 16.56
CA THR A 848 32.20 0.67 15.56
C THR A 848 30.96 1.36 16.13
N LEU A 849 30.88 2.68 15.98
CA LEU A 849 29.71 3.44 16.44
C LEU A 849 28.46 2.99 15.68
N GLY A 850 27.42 2.57 16.42
CA GLY A 850 26.17 2.00 15.87
C GLY A 850 26.03 0.47 16.01
N GLY A 851 27.02 -0.23 16.56
CA GLY A 851 26.87 -1.65 16.96
C GLY A 851 26.78 -2.67 15.83
N LEU A 852 27.14 -2.28 14.61
CA LEU A 852 27.22 -3.18 13.44
C LEU A 852 28.46 -4.09 13.57
N THR A 853 28.30 -5.39 13.35
CA THR A 853 29.44 -6.32 13.33
C THR A 853 30.20 -6.19 12.00
N ASP A 854 31.41 -5.66 12.09
CA ASP A 854 32.48 -5.66 11.08
C ASP A 854 32.09 -5.09 9.70
N THR A 855 32.43 -3.81 9.50
CA THR A 855 31.92 -3.02 8.37
C THR A 855 32.49 -3.43 7.01
N ILE A 856 31.64 -4.02 6.16
CA ILE A 856 31.90 -4.24 4.74
C ILE A 856 31.48 -3.01 3.95
N ILE A 857 32.40 -2.43 3.17
CA ILE A 857 32.17 -1.25 2.33
C ILE A 857 32.71 -1.47 0.91
N CYS A 858 32.43 -0.52 0.02
CA CYS A 858 32.92 -0.54 -1.36
C CYS A 858 34.14 0.37 -1.52
N GLU A 859 34.93 0.12 -2.57
CA GLU A 859 36.07 0.96 -2.93
C GLU A 859 35.72 2.46 -2.97
N SER A 860 36.49 3.27 -2.25
CA SER A 860 36.31 4.72 -2.05
C SER A 860 35.10 5.17 -1.20
N ALA A 861 34.34 4.28 -0.58
CA ALA A 861 33.34 4.65 0.42
C ALA A 861 34.00 5.19 1.71
N LEU A 862 33.26 5.96 2.52
CA LEU A 862 33.69 6.46 3.82
C LEU A 862 33.24 5.49 4.93
N PRO A 863 34.15 4.97 5.78
CA PRO A 863 33.78 4.09 6.88
C PRO A 863 33.11 4.84 8.05
N ASN A 864 32.45 4.09 8.93
CA ASN A 864 31.93 4.62 10.21
C ASN A 864 33.08 4.94 11.18
N SER A 865 32.85 5.89 12.09
CA SER A 865 33.78 6.17 13.18
C SER A 865 33.93 4.99 14.14
N LEU A 866 35.17 4.76 14.57
CA LEU A 866 35.53 3.83 15.63
C LEU A 866 35.49 4.57 16.97
N ALA A 867 34.66 4.10 17.89
CA ALA A 867 34.61 4.58 19.27
C ALA A 867 35.50 3.71 20.16
N GLY A 868 35.93 4.24 21.29
CA GLY A 868 36.68 3.47 22.28
C GLY A 868 36.34 3.82 23.71
N ILE A 869 36.33 2.82 24.59
CA ILE A 869 36.00 3.02 26.01
C ILE A 869 37.09 3.86 26.69
N GLN A 870 36.71 4.66 27.69
CA GLN A 870 37.63 5.43 28.53
C GLN A 870 38.39 4.46 29.47
N PRO A 871 39.72 4.31 29.34
CA PRO A 871 40.47 3.34 30.12
C PRO A 871 40.53 3.68 31.62
N GLY A 872 40.75 2.64 32.42
CA GLY A 872 40.90 2.69 33.88
C GLY A 872 42.23 2.07 34.36
N GLY A 873 42.37 2.00 35.69
CA GLY A 873 43.45 1.30 36.40
C GLY A 873 44.72 2.11 36.68
N ALA A 874 45.22 2.86 35.70
CA ALA A 874 46.55 3.45 35.77
C ALA A 874 46.64 4.85 36.42
N ILE A 875 47.87 5.28 36.74
CA ILE A 875 48.16 6.52 37.47
C ILE A 875 48.31 7.77 36.59
N GLY A 876 47.34 8.68 36.66
CA GLY A 876 47.43 10.03 36.09
C GLY A 876 46.59 10.21 34.82
N THR A 877 47.19 10.82 33.78
CA THR A 877 46.51 11.15 32.52
C THR A 877 46.84 10.16 31.41
N TYR A 878 45.83 9.51 30.85
CA TYR A 878 45.97 8.65 29.67
C TYR A 878 46.36 9.44 28.42
N SER A 879 47.11 8.79 27.53
CA SER A 879 47.35 9.25 26.17
C SER A 879 47.14 8.09 25.17
N TYR A 880 46.62 8.43 23.98
CA TYR A 880 46.13 7.47 23.00
C TYR A 880 46.97 7.52 21.71
N LEU A 881 47.12 6.37 21.05
CA LEU A 881 47.64 6.28 19.67
C LEU A 881 46.87 5.21 18.89
N TRP A 882 46.04 5.65 17.94
CA TRP A 882 45.44 4.77 16.95
C TRP A 882 46.45 4.34 15.88
N LYS A 883 46.40 3.06 15.50
CA LYS A 883 47.25 2.45 14.49
C LYS A 883 46.42 1.73 13.43
N GLU A 884 46.96 1.74 12.22
CA GLU A 884 46.39 1.09 11.03
C GLU A 884 47.35 0.02 10.46
N SER A 885 46.80 -0.94 9.74
CA SER A 885 47.53 -1.97 8.99
C SER A 885 46.73 -2.44 7.78
N THR A 886 47.39 -2.87 6.70
CA THR A 886 46.75 -3.50 5.53
C THR A 886 47.02 -5.01 5.44
N ASP A 887 47.77 -5.59 6.39
CA ASP A 887 48.10 -7.03 6.44
C ASP A 887 47.81 -7.68 7.82
N GLY A 888 47.29 -6.90 8.77
CA GLY A 888 46.97 -7.33 10.15
C GLY A 888 48.18 -7.49 11.08
N SER A 889 49.40 -7.29 10.59
CA SER A 889 50.66 -7.62 11.29
C SER A 889 51.70 -6.49 11.31
N SER A 890 51.76 -5.70 10.24
CA SER A 890 52.61 -4.53 10.07
C SER A 890 51.82 -3.28 10.44
N TRP A 891 52.13 -2.68 11.60
CA TRP A 891 51.33 -1.58 12.18
C TRP A 891 52.04 -0.22 12.10
N SER A 892 51.36 0.78 11.53
CA SER A 892 51.77 2.20 11.52
C SER A 892 50.77 3.08 12.26
N ALA A 893 51.15 4.30 12.64
CA ALA A 893 50.21 5.27 13.21
C ALA A 893 49.13 5.63 12.17
N ALA A 894 47.86 5.67 12.60
CA ALA A 894 46.73 5.83 11.69
C ALA A 894 46.67 7.24 11.08
N GLY A 895 46.13 7.37 9.86
CA GLY A 895 46.00 8.66 9.17
C GLY A 895 45.07 9.65 9.90
N GLY A 896 45.39 10.95 9.85
CA GLY A 896 44.55 12.00 10.46
C GLY A 896 44.77 12.18 11.96
N THR A 897 43.70 12.47 12.72
CA THR A 897 43.75 12.74 14.17
C THR A 897 43.70 11.44 14.95
N ASN A 898 44.87 10.83 15.16
CA ASN A 898 45.02 9.50 15.79
C ASN A 898 45.26 9.52 17.31
N SER A 899 45.20 10.70 17.96
CA SER A 899 45.55 10.91 19.38
C SER A 899 44.35 11.03 20.33
N ASN A 900 43.12 10.83 19.82
CA ASN A 900 41.89 10.94 20.58
C ASN A 900 41.42 9.58 21.10
N ILE A 901 40.45 9.59 22.03
CA ILE A 901 39.79 8.39 22.54
C ILE A 901 39.09 7.60 21.41
N ASP A 902 38.41 8.32 20.52
CA ASP A 902 37.73 7.83 19.31
C ASP A 902 38.53 8.20 18.03
N TYR A 903 38.23 7.52 16.92
CA TYR A 903 38.89 7.69 15.63
C TYR A 903 37.90 7.69 14.45
N ALA A 904 38.17 8.52 13.43
CA ALA A 904 37.37 8.60 12.21
C ALA A 904 38.23 8.22 10.99
N PRO A 905 38.06 7.02 10.42
CA PRO A 905 38.76 6.61 9.20
C PRO A 905 38.46 7.50 8.00
N GLY A 906 39.43 7.62 7.08
CA GLY A 906 39.20 8.21 5.76
C GLY A 906 38.66 7.19 4.75
N ASN A 907 38.36 7.62 3.52
CA ASN A 907 37.93 6.73 2.43
C ASN A 907 38.98 5.63 2.17
N LEU A 908 38.53 4.37 2.06
CA LEU A 908 39.42 3.22 1.89
C LEU A 908 39.34 2.62 0.48
N ALA A 909 40.47 2.13 -0.01
CA ALA A 909 40.59 1.40 -1.28
C ALA A 909 41.03 -0.06 -1.11
N ASN A 910 41.39 -0.47 0.11
CA ASN A 910 41.79 -1.84 0.47
C ASN A 910 41.31 -2.15 1.89
N THR A 911 41.08 -3.43 2.19
CA THR A 911 40.75 -3.89 3.55
C THR A 911 41.82 -3.44 4.55
N THR A 912 41.38 -2.78 5.62
CA THR A 912 42.27 -2.10 6.59
C THR A 912 41.88 -2.46 8.01
N PHE A 913 42.89 -2.76 8.83
CA PHE A 913 42.79 -3.17 10.22
C PHE A 913 43.18 -1.99 11.13
N TYR A 914 42.47 -1.81 12.25
CA TYR A 914 42.69 -0.73 13.22
C TYR A 914 42.79 -1.26 14.66
N LYS A 915 43.63 -0.59 15.47
CA LYS A 915 43.72 -0.79 16.93
C LYS A 915 44.14 0.49 17.66
N ARG A 916 43.98 0.54 18.98
CA ARG A 916 44.34 1.67 19.85
C ARG A 916 45.33 1.26 20.93
N GLU A 917 46.47 1.96 21.00
CA GLU A 917 47.43 1.84 22.10
C GLU A 917 47.23 2.96 23.13
N VAL A 918 47.41 2.63 24.41
CA VAL A 918 47.22 3.54 25.55
C VAL A 918 48.47 3.53 26.43
N PHE A 919 48.86 4.71 26.92
CA PHE A 919 50.03 4.90 27.79
C PHE A 919 49.65 5.68 29.04
N SER A 920 50.10 5.21 30.21
CA SER A 920 49.92 5.88 31.51
C SER A 920 50.95 5.39 32.54
N GLY A 921 51.62 6.31 33.24
CA GLY A 921 52.68 5.96 34.20
C GLY A 921 53.87 5.23 33.55
N ALA A 922 54.21 4.05 34.07
CA ALA A 922 55.19 3.13 33.45
C ALA A 922 54.54 2.08 32.52
N CYS A 923 53.21 2.06 32.43
CA CYS A 923 52.45 0.98 31.83
C CYS A 923 51.91 1.35 30.44
N THR A 924 51.74 0.35 29.58
CA THR A 924 51.21 0.48 28.22
C THR A 924 50.33 -0.71 27.89
N ASP A 925 49.25 -0.46 27.15
CA ASP A 925 48.29 -1.47 26.73
C ASP A 925 47.86 -1.27 25.26
N ALA A 926 47.37 -2.33 24.62
CA ALA A 926 46.92 -2.33 23.22
C ALA A 926 45.59 -3.09 23.06
N SER A 927 44.61 -2.44 22.43
CA SER A 927 43.28 -2.98 22.21
C SER A 927 43.27 -4.22 21.32
N GLY A 928 42.11 -4.90 21.28
CA GLY A 928 41.73 -5.76 20.16
C GLY A 928 41.75 -5.03 18.81
N VAL A 929 41.58 -5.79 17.72
CA VAL A 929 41.62 -5.29 16.34
C VAL A 929 40.21 -5.28 15.75
N ILE A 930 39.88 -4.21 15.02
CA ILE A 930 38.71 -4.13 14.13
C ILE A 930 39.23 -4.14 12.68
N ASP A 931 38.58 -4.87 11.77
CA ASP A 931 38.82 -4.75 10.33
C ASP A 931 37.64 -4.12 9.58
N ILE A 932 37.97 -3.42 8.49
CA ILE A 932 37.03 -2.77 7.59
C ILE A 932 37.29 -3.34 6.20
N ASN A 933 36.38 -4.18 5.72
CA ASN A 933 36.57 -4.98 4.51
C ASN A 933 36.09 -4.22 3.27
N VAL A 934 36.95 -4.08 2.26
CA VAL A 934 36.65 -3.27 1.06
C VAL A 934 36.43 -4.18 -0.15
N LEU A 935 35.23 -4.15 -0.71
CA LEU A 935 34.88 -4.85 -1.95
C LEU A 935 35.35 -4.06 -3.18
N PRO A 936 35.89 -4.72 -4.22
CA PRO A 936 36.27 -4.07 -5.48
C PRO A 936 35.08 -3.38 -6.15
N ALA A 937 35.34 -2.23 -6.79
CA ALA A 937 34.32 -1.51 -7.55
C ALA A 937 33.57 -2.40 -8.55
N LEU A 938 32.25 -2.18 -8.65
CA LEU A 938 31.40 -2.84 -9.65
C LEU A 938 31.66 -2.29 -11.05
N GLY A 939 31.40 -3.10 -12.06
CA GLY A 939 31.48 -2.71 -13.45
C GLY A 939 30.98 -3.79 -14.40
N ASN A 940 31.18 -3.54 -15.70
CA ASN A 940 30.66 -4.36 -16.81
C ASN A 940 29.11 -4.41 -16.89
N ASN A 941 28.40 -3.53 -16.17
CA ASN A 941 26.95 -3.38 -16.20
C ASN A 941 26.47 -2.66 -17.48
N SER A 942 26.65 -3.29 -18.64
CA SER A 942 26.14 -2.78 -19.92
C SER A 942 24.93 -3.58 -20.40
N ILE A 943 23.99 -2.90 -21.06
CA ILE A 943 22.78 -3.49 -21.64
C ILE A 943 22.68 -3.16 -23.14
N SER A 944 21.85 -3.92 -23.87
CA SER A 944 21.67 -3.77 -25.32
C SER A 944 21.23 -2.36 -25.77
N THR A 945 21.42 -2.07 -27.06
CA THR A 945 21.07 -0.79 -27.69
C THR A 945 19.57 -0.63 -27.97
N ASP A 946 19.17 0.61 -28.26
CA ASP A 946 17.78 1.01 -28.58
C ASP A 946 17.13 0.11 -29.64
N GLN A 947 15.81 -0.08 -29.49
CA GLN A 947 14.98 -0.87 -30.41
C GLN A 947 13.69 -0.13 -30.76
N THR A 948 13.01 -0.58 -31.81
CA THR A 948 11.68 -0.07 -32.20
C THR A 948 10.78 -1.26 -32.48
N THR A 949 9.56 -1.25 -31.92
CA THR A 949 8.56 -2.30 -32.13
C THR A 949 7.19 -1.70 -32.48
N CYS A 950 6.28 -2.51 -32.97
CA CYS A 950 4.93 -2.08 -33.29
C CYS A 950 4.07 -1.94 -32.02
N TYR A 951 3.10 -1.01 -32.04
CA TYR A 951 2.12 -0.82 -30.98
C TYR A 951 1.49 -2.13 -30.49
N ASN A 952 1.50 -2.32 -29.17
CA ASN A 952 0.99 -3.49 -28.45
C ASN A 952 1.62 -4.83 -28.87
N THR A 953 2.89 -4.80 -29.29
CA THR A 953 3.71 -6.00 -29.50
C THR A 953 4.81 -6.12 -28.44
N ILE A 954 5.26 -7.35 -28.17
CA ILE A 954 6.32 -7.65 -27.19
C ILE A 954 7.69 -7.33 -27.82
N PRO A 955 8.50 -6.41 -27.24
CA PRO A 955 9.84 -6.10 -27.71
C PRO A 955 10.82 -7.28 -27.58
N ALA A 956 11.99 -7.16 -28.20
CA ALA A 956 13.08 -8.11 -27.98
C ALA A 956 13.63 -8.00 -26.55
N ILE A 957 14.15 -9.13 -26.03
CA ILE A 957 14.85 -9.22 -24.74
C ILE A 957 15.96 -8.16 -24.68
N ILE A 958 16.03 -7.43 -23.57
CA ILE A 958 17.14 -6.56 -23.26
C ILE A 958 18.24 -7.43 -22.63
N ASP A 959 19.25 -7.78 -23.43
CA ASP A 959 20.43 -8.51 -22.98
C ASP A 959 21.28 -7.62 -22.07
N GLY A 960 21.61 -8.12 -20.88
CA GLY A 960 22.48 -7.45 -19.91
C GLY A 960 23.76 -8.25 -19.70
N VAL A 961 24.92 -7.61 -19.89
CA VAL A 961 26.24 -8.26 -19.74
C VAL A 961 26.46 -8.69 -18.28
N LEU A 962 27.17 -9.80 -18.06
CA LEU A 962 27.48 -10.31 -16.71
C LEU A 962 28.40 -9.31 -15.97
N PRO A 963 28.02 -8.83 -14.77
CA PRO A 963 28.85 -7.89 -14.01
C PRO A 963 30.19 -8.45 -13.53
N THR A 964 31.05 -7.54 -13.10
CA THR A 964 32.35 -7.82 -12.46
C THR A 964 32.53 -6.94 -11.23
N GLY A 965 33.28 -7.40 -10.23
CA GLY A 965 33.52 -6.68 -8.97
C GLY A 965 32.63 -7.17 -7.82
N GLY A 966 32.54 -6.38 -6.74
CA GLY A 966 31.77 -6.73 -5.55
C GLY A 966 32.24 -8.02 -4.89
N ASN A 967 31.32 -8.80 -4.31
CA ASN A 967 31.61 -10.13 -3.75
C ASN A 967 31.42 -11.28 -4.77
N SER A 968 31.32 -10.98 -6.07
CA SER A 968 30.97 -11.92 -7.15
C SER A 968 29.58 -12.59 -7.04
N VAL A 969 28.72 -12.10 -6.14
CA VAL A 969 27.28 -12.37 -6.14
C VAL A 969 26.56 -11.07 -6.49
N TYR A 970 25.58 -11.16 -7.40
CA TYR A 970 24.86 -10.01 -7.93
C TYR A 970 23.35 -10.22 -7.80
N THR A 971 22.68 -9.24 -7.21
CA THR A 971 21.24 -9.00 -7.36
C THR A 971 21.04 -7.99 -8.49
N TYR A 972 19.96 -8.14 -9.24
CA TYR A 972 19.61 -7.26 -10.36
C TYR A 972 18.30 -6.54 -10.04
N GLN A 973 18.16 -5.32 -10.53
CA GLN A 973 16.89 -4.60 -10.54
C GLN A 973 16.78 -3.84 -11.85
N TRP A 974 15.84 -4.25 -12.69
CA TRP A 974 15.45 -3.46 -13.85
C TRP A 974 14.51 -2.34 -13.45
N GLU A 975 14.67 -1.18 -14.07
CA GLU A 975 13.85 0.00 -13.88
C GLU A 975 13.32 0.52 -15.23
N GLU A 976 12.08 0.97 -15.24
CA GLU A 976 11.36 1.57 -16.37
C GLU A 976 11.10 3.06 -16.12
N SER A 977 11.01 3.85 -17.19
CA SER A 977 10.78 5.31 -17.15
C SER A 977 10.16 5.81 -18.45
N THR A 978 9.18 6.72 -18.36
CA THR A 978 8.56 7.36 -19.54
C THR A 978 9.18 8.71 -19.90
N ASP A 979 10.05 9.28 -19.05
CA ASP A 979 10.65 10.61 -19.23
C ASP A 979 12.20 10.62 -19.15
N ASN A 980 12.83 9.48 -18.85
CA ASN A 980 14.28 9.32 -18.61
C ASN A 980 14.80 10.09 -17.36
N ILE A 981 13.89 10.53 -16.47
CA ILE A 981 14.20 11.33 -15.27
C ILE A 981 13.68 10.62 -14.01
N VAL A 982 12.40 10.25 -14.01
CA VAL A 982 11.76 9.50 -12.93
C VAL A 982 11.77 8.01 -13.28
N TRP A 983 12.32 7.19 -12.39
CA TRP A 983 12.51 5.77 -12.59
C TRP A 983 11.73 4.97 -11.54
N SER A 984 11.13 3.87 -11.96
CA SER A 984 10.41 2.92 -11.10
C SER A 984 10.83 1.48 -11.42
N PRO A 985 10.72 0.53 -10.48
CA PRO A 985 11.04 -0.88 -10.75
C PRO A 985 10.22 -1.41 -11.94
N ALA A 986 10.90 -2.02 -12.91
CA ALA A 986 10.28 -2.45 -14.16
C ALA A 986 9.22 -3.53 -13.91
N SER A 987 8.18 -3.55 -14.74
CA SER A 987 7.04 -4.45 -14.62
C SER A 987 7.41 -5.92 -14.90
N GLY A 988 6.77 -6.86 -14.19
CA GLY A 988 7.04 -8.29 -14.35
C GLY A 988 8.27 -8.80 -13.58
N THR A 989 9.03 -9.72 -14.19
CA THR A 989 10.23 -10.34 -13.58
C THR A 989 11.46 -9.46 -13.83
N ASN A 990 11.76 -8.60 -12.86
CA ASN A 990 12.77 -7.54 -12.96
C ASN A 990 14.08 -7.83 -12.18
N ASP A 991 14.24 -9.04 -11.67
CA ASP A 991 15.32 -9.50 -10.77
C ASP A 991 16.42 -10.35 -11.47
N LEU A 992 16.33 -10.50 -12.79
CA LEU A 992 17.23 -11.33 -13.61
C LEU A 992 18.28 -10.51 -14.37
N GLN A 993 19.37 -11.18 -14.78
CA GLN A 993 20.46 -10.57 -15.56
C GLN A 993 19.97 -9.91 -16.86
N ASN A 994 19.02 -10.54 -17.55
CA ASN A 994 18.35 -10.06 -18.76
C ASN A 994 16.88 -9.77 -18.44
N TYR A 995 16.26 -8.86 -19.19
CA TYR A 995 14.85 -8.50 -19.02
C TYR A 995 14.03 -8.68 -20.30
N GLN A 996 12.78 -9.11 -20.15
CA GLN A 996 11.80 -9.21 -21.21
C GLN A 996 10.68 -8.19 -20.94
N PRO A 997 10.68 -7.03 -21.64
CA PRO A 997 9.59 -6.07 -21.56
C PRO A 997 8.24 -6.70 -21.94
N GLY A 998 7.16 -6.15 -21.38
CA GLY A 998 5.79 -6.47 -21.77
C GLY A 998 5.43 -5.92 -23.16
N ALA A 999 4.18 -6.12 -23.60
CA ALA A 999 3.69 -5.48 -24.82
C ALA A 999 3.46 -3.98 -24.58
N LEU A 1000 4.14 -3.12 -25.34
CA LEU A 1000 4.17 -1.67 -25.08
C LEU A 1000 3.28 -0.87 -26.05
N THR A 1001 2.64 0.17 -25.53
CA THR A 1001 1.71 1.05 -26.28
C THR A 1001 2.22 2.48 -26.42
N ILE A 1002 3.28 2.85 -25.70
CA ILE A 1002 3.99 4.14 -25.75
C ILE A 1002 5.51 3.89 -25.67
N PRO A 1003 6.36 4.81 -26.19
CA PRO A 1003 7.81 4.70 -26.02
C PRO A 1003 8.24 4.74 -24.54
N GLU A 1004 9.24 3.93 -24.19
CA GLU A 1004 9.67 3.75 -22.80
C GLU A 1004 11.17 3.47 -22.68
N PHE A 1005 11.79 4.02 -21.64
CA PHE A 1005 13.20 3.88 -21.32
C PHE A 1005 13.39 2.80 -20.24
N TYR A 1006 14.42 1.97 -20.41
CA TYR A 1006 14.80 0.94 -19.43
C TYR A 1006 16.27 1.09 -19.03
N ARG A 1007 16.59 0.70 -17.80
CA ARG A 1007 17.97 0.52 -17.31
C ARG A 1007 18.05 -0.61 -16.28
N ARG A 1008 19.26 -1.08 -16.00
CA ARG A 1008 19.54 -2.12 -14.99
C ARG A 1008 20.45 -1.58 -13.90
N VAL A 1009 19.93 -1.54 -12.68
CA VAL A 1009 20.76 -1.42 -11.47
C VAL A 1009 21.22 -2.81 -11.08
N ILE A 1010 22.46 -2.92 -10.60
CA ILE A 1010 23.00 -4.12 -9.97
C ILE A 1010 23.45 -3.80 -8.56
N PHE A 1011 23.36 -4.77 -7.66
CA PHE A 1011 23.89 -4.66 -6.31
C PHE A 1011 24.77 -5.86 -5.94
N SER A 1012 25.66 -5.66 -4.97
CA SER A 1012 26.59 -6.68 -4.47
C SER A 1012 27.07 -6.35 -3.06
N GLY A 1013 27.53 -7.36 -2.33
CA GLY A 1013 27.93 -7.23 -0.92
C GLY A 1013 26.82 -7.62 0.05
N ALA A 1014 27.03 -7.33 1.34
CA ALA A 1014 26.00 -7.50 2.37
C ALA A 1014 25.13 -6.24 2.43
N ALA A 1015 23.81 -6.42 2.56
CA ALA A 1015 22.81 -5.33 2.53
C ALA A 1015 22.98 -4.40 1.30
N ASP A 1016 23.29 -4.98 0.15
CA ASP A 1016 23.39 -4.30 -1.16
C ASP A 1016 24.33 -3.08 -1.16
N CYS A 1017 25.39 -3.12 -0.34
CA CYS A 1017 26.24 -1.96 -0.06
C CYS A 1017 26.97 -1.38 -1.29
N CYS A 1018 27.22 -2.18 -2.33
CA CYS A 1018 27.75 -1.72 -3.60
C CYS A 1018 26.67 -1.75 -4.67
N SER A 1019 26.47 -0.64 -5.38
CA SER A 1019 25.56 -0.56 -6.52
C SER A 1019 26.22 0.09 -7.75
N ASP A 1020 25.70 -0.25 -8.94
CA ASP A 1020 26.09 0.35 -10.23
C ASP A 1020 24.89 0.36 -11.18
N THR A 1021 24.83 1.33 -12.09
CA THR A 1021 23.67 1.58 -12.97
C THR A 1021 24.08 1.61 -14.44
N SER A 1022 23.38 0.84 -15.27
CA SER A 1022 23.74 0.66 -16.68
C SER A 1022 23.55 1.91 -17.54
N ASN A 1023 24.00 1.82 -18.79
CA ASN A 1023 23.43 2.66 -19.85
C ASN A 1023 21.91 2.50 -19.91
N VAL A 1024 21.22 3.55 -20.37
CA VAL A 1024 19.79 3.51 -20.70
C VAL A 1024 19.61 2.87 -22.08
N VAL A 1025 18.45 2.26 -22.31
CA VAL A 1025 17.94 1.84 -23.62
C VAL A 1025 16.53 2.38 -23.83
N LEU A 1026 16.25 2.91 -25.02
CA LEU A 1026 14.90 3.33 -25.44
C LEU A 1026 14.24 2.23 -26.29
N ILE A 1027 13.00 1.89 -25.94
CA ILE A 1027 12.09 1.14 -26.81
C ILE A 1027 11.11 2.14 -27.41
N ASN A 1028 11.28 2.44 -28.70
CA ASN A 1028 10.34 3.28 -29.44
C ASN A 1028 9.17 2.47 -29.99
N ILE A 1029 8.00 3.08 -30.12
CA ILE A 1029 6.78 2.41 -30.58
C ILE A 1029 6.25 3.06 -31.86
N ASP A 1030 6.20 2.28 -32.94
CA ASP A 1030 5.50 2.65 -34.16
C ASP A 1030 3.98 2.41 -33.97
N PRO A 1031 3.11 3.40 -34.19
CA PRO A 1031 1.66 3.19 -34.16
C PRO A 1031 1.21 2.29 -35.32
N LEU A 1032 0.09 1.58 -35.15
CA LEU A 1032 -0.52 0.81 -36.24
C LEU A 1032 -0.83 1.72 -37.45
N PRO A 1033 -0.62 1.26 -38.69
CA PRO A 1033 -1.06 1.99 -39.88
C PRO A 1033 -2.59 2.20 -39.86
N THR A 1034 -3.04 3.14 -40.67
CA THR A 1034 -4.48 3.30 -40.95
C THR A 1034 -4.98 2.02 -41.63
N PRO A 1035 -6.12 1.42 -41.22
CA PRO A 1035 -6.73 0.32 -41.96
C PRO A 1035 -6.96 0.73 -43.42
N ALA A 1036 -6.57 -0.12 -44.36
CA ALA A 1036 -6.75 0.15 -45.76
C ALA A 1036 -8.23 -0.03 -46.15
N GLU A 1037 -8.74 0.91 -46.96
CA GLU A 1037 -10.02 0.78 -47.66
C GLU A 1037 -9.76 1.13 -49.13
N ALA A 1038 -10.00 0.19 -50.04
CA ALA A 1038 -9.69 0.29 -51.48
C ALA A 1038 -10.84 0.91 -52.31
N GLY A 1039 -12.00 1.12 -51.69
CA GLY A 1039 -13.23 1.50 -52.37
C GLY A 1039 -14.05 0.30 -52.85
N ALA A 1040 -15.15 0.54 -53.54
CA ALA A 1040 -16.08 -0.51 -53.99
C ALA A 1040 -15.72 -1.06 -55.38
N ASP A 1041 -15.93 -2.37 -55.58
CA ASP A 1041 -15.79 -3.06 -56.87
C ASP A 1041 -16.53 -2.35 -58.02
N GLN A 1042 -15.88 -2.25 -59.17
CA GLN A 1042 -16.37 -1.46 -60.32
C GLN A 1042 -16.66 -2.34 -61.53
N LEU A 1043 -17.93 -2.38 -61.94
CA LEU A 1043 -18.41 -3.10 -63.12
C LEU A 1043 -18.65 -2.15 -64.29
N LEU A 1044 -17.69 -2.08 -65.23
CA LEU A 1044 -17.62 -1.06 -66.27
C LEU A 1044 -18.06 -1.56 -67.66
N SER A 1045 -18.31 -0.62 -68.58
CA SER A 1045 -18.77 -0.94 -69.95
C SER A 1045 -17.69 -1.66 -70.78
N PRO A 1046 -18.05 -2.39 -71.86
CA PRO A 1046 -17.09 -3.11 -72.70
C PRO A 1046 -16.03 -2.26 -73.42
N TYR A 1047 -16.12 -0.93 -73.31
CA TYR A 1047 -15.18 0.01 -73.92
C TYR A 1047 -14.63 1.04 -72.95
N ALA A 1048 -14.81 0.84 -71.64
CA ALA A 1048 -14.11 1.59 -70.61
C ALA A 1048 -12.61 1.25 -70.68
N LYS A 1049 -11.77 2.28 -70.84
CA LYS A 1049 -10.31 2.16 -70.94
C LYS A 1049 -9.57 2.69 -69.72
N GLU A 1050 -10.32 3.29 -68.80
CA GLU A 1050 -9.82 3.98 -67.62
C GLU A 1050 -10.95 4.11 -66.59
N THR A 1051 -10.56 4.25 -65.33
CA THR A 1051 -11.40 4.62 -64.19
C THR A 1051 -10.53 5.24 -63.10
N PHE A 1052 -11.12 5.61 -61.97
CA PHE A 1052 -10.39 6.00 -60.75
C PHE A 1052 -10.48 4.89 -59.71
N LEU A 1053 -9.42 4.73 -58.92
CA LEU A 1053 -9.45 3.99 -57.66
C LEU A 1053 -9.75 5.00 -56.53
N GLU A 1054 -10.46 4.57 -55.49
CA GLU A 1054 -11.03 5.45 -54.46
C GLU A 1054 -10.54 5.03 -53.06
N GLY A 1055 -9.21 5.00 -52.89
CA GLY A 1055 -8.58 4.60 -51.64
C GLY A 1055 -8.78 5.63 -50.52
N ASN A 1056 -8.74 5.18 -49.26
CA ASN A 1056 -8.78 6.10 -48.12
C ASN A 1056 -7.44 6.83 -47.91
N VAL A 1057 -7.49 8.04 -47.36
CA VAL A 1057 -6.29 8.84 -47.05
C VAL A 1057 -5.71 8.37 -45.71
N PRO A 1058 -4.44 7.90 -45.65
CA PRO A 1058 -3.84 7.47 -44.40
C PRO A 1058 -3.70 8.63 -43.40
N LEU A 1059 -4.10 8.40 -42.15
CA LEU A 1059 -3.80 9.28 -41.00
C LEU A 1059 -2.46 8.92 -40.34
N VAL A 1060 -2.10 7.64 -40.42
CA VAL A 1060 -0.86 7.02 -39.97
C VAL A 1060 -0.39 6.05 -41.06
N GLY A 1061 0.91 6.10 -41.38
CA GLY A 1061 1.52 5.31 -42.45
C GLY A 1061 1.52 5.98 -43.83
N VAL A 1062 2.02 5.25 -44.82
CA VAL A 1062 2.04 5.63 -46.25
C VAL A 1062 1.30 4.55 -47.04
N GLY A 1063 0.37 4.98 -47.90
CA GLY A 1063 -0.39 4.11 -48.79
C GLY A 1063 0.23 4.02 -50.18
N GLU A 1064 0.27 2.83 -50.78
CA GLU A 1064 0.67 2.59 -52.17
C GLU A 1064 -0.34 1.66 -52.87
N TRP A 1065 -0.73 2.04 -54.10
CA TRP A 1065 -1.53 1.23 -55.00
C TRP A 1065 -0.66 0.27 -55.79
N THR A 1066 -0.81 -1.03 -55.51
CA THR A 1066 -0.22 -2.10 -56.33
C THR A 1066 -1.30 -2.77 -57.19
N LYS A 1067 -0.87 -3.52 -58.19
CA LYS A 1067 -1.73 -4.32 -59.08
C LYS A 1067 -1.23 -5.75 -59.07
N LEU A 1068 -2.13 -6.70 -58.82
CA LEU A 1068 -1.75 -8.11 -58.78
C LEU A 1068 -1.47 -8.68 -60.19
N PRO A 1069 -0.66 -9.75 -60.31
CA PRO A 1069 -0.25 -10.28 -61.62
C PRO A 1069 -1.41 -10.92 -62.39
N GLY A 1070 -1.62 -10.49 -63.64
CA GLY A 1070 -2.64 -11.03 -64.55
C GLY A 1070 -2.28 -10.83 -66.03
N GLU A 1071 -3.03 -11.47 -66.94
CA GLU A 1071 -2.69 -11.50 -68.38
C GLU A 1071 -2.86 -10.15 -69.12
N SER A 1072 -3.57 -9.18 -68.53
CA SER A 1072 -3.86 -7.88 -69.15
C SER A 1072 -3.04 -6.76 -68.50
N GLU A 1073 -2.35 -5.96 -69.31
CA GLU A 1073 -1.61 -4.78 -68.85
C GLU A 1073 -2.54 -3.62 -68.41
N SER A 1074 -2.05 -2.79 -67.49
CA SER A 1074 -2.74 -1.56 -67.04
C SER A 1074 -1.72 -0.55 -66.49
N PHE A 1075 -2.07 0.74 -66.48
CA PHE A 1075 -1.22 1.83 -66.00
C PHE A 1075 -1.90 2.62 -64.88
N ILE A 1076 -1.27 2.65 -63.70
CA ILE A 1076 -1.62 3.50 -62.55
C ILE A 1076 -0.88 4.84 -62.73
N GLU A 1077 -1.58 5.97 -62.65
CA GLU A 1077 -1.01 7.29 -62.96
C GLU A 1077 -0.09 7.82 -61.85
N ASP A 1078 -0.48 7.63 -60.59
CA ASP A 1078 0.34 7.85 -59.39
C ASP A 1078 -0.01 6.80 -58.32
N PRO A 1079 0.89 5.85 -57.99
CA PRO A 1079 0.62 4.83 -56.97
C PRO A 1079 0.40 5.37 -55.55
N PHE A 1080 0.95 6.54 -55.20
CA PHE A 1080 0.89 7.07 -53.82
C PHE A 1080 -0.30 8.00 -53.58
N ASN A 1081 -1.04 8.34 -54.65
CA ASN A 1081 -2.30 9.07 -54.55
C ASN A 1081 -3.44 8.08 -54.25
N PRO A 1082 -4.15 8.18 -53.11
CA PRO A 1082 -5.30 7.31 -52.84
C PRO A 1082 -6.40 7.39 -53.92
N ASN A 1083 -6.59 8.57 -54.51
CA ASN A 1083 -7.60 8.83 -55.55
C ASN A 1083 -6.94 8.92 -56.94
N THR A 1084 -6.35 7.80 -57.38
CA THR A 1084 -5.52 7.72 -58.60
C THR A 1084 -6.30 7.22 -59.82
N ARG A 1085 -5.86 7.64 -61.01
CA ARG A 1085 -6.43 7.20 -62.28
C ARG A 1085 -5.71 5.94 -62.77
N VAL A 1086 -6.49 4.91 -63.11
CA VAL A 1086 -6.00 3.70 -63.78
C VAL A 1086 -6.47 3.67 -65.24
N SER A 1087 -5.61 3.21 -66.14
CA SER A 1087 -5.85 3.29 -67.59
C SER A 1087 -5.20 2.15 -68.39
N ASN A 1088 -5.42 2.16 -69.71
CA ASN A 1088 -5.13 1.06 -70.66
C ASN A 1088 -5.96 -0.22 -70.44
N LEU A 1089 -7.09 -0.11 -69.74
CA LEU A 1089 -7.98 -1.23 -69.44
C LEU A 1089 -8.60 -1.81 -70.73
N ILE A 1090 -8.65 -3.14 -70.80
CA ILE A 1090 -9.32 -3.96 -71.82
C ILE A 1090 -10.27 -4.99 -71.17
N SER A 1091 -11.18 -5.59 -71.95
CA SER A 1091 -12.18 -6.56 -71.45
C SER A 1091 -11.54 -7.70 -70.64
N GLY A 1092 -11.91 -7.82 -69.37
CA GLY A 1092 -11.24 -8.68 -68.39
C GLY A 1092 -11.44 -8.13 -66.97
N GLU A 1093 -10.76 -8.71 -66.00
CA GLU A 1093 -10.83 -8.33 -64.59
C GLU A 1093 -9.43 -7.92 -64.11
N TYR A 1094 -9.36 -6.90 -63.25
CA TYR A 1094 -8.13 -6.36 -62.67
C TYR A 1094 -8.33 -6.25 -61.18
N GLU A 1095 -7.33 -6.69 -60.41
CA GLU A 1095 -7.31 -6.62 -58.95
C GLU A 1095 -6.22 -5.62 -58.55
N PHE A 1096 -6.63 -4.52 -57.94
CA PHE A 1096 -5.74 -3.49 -57.40
C PHE A 1096 -5.80 -3.52 -55.88
N VAL A 1097 -4.63 -3.45 -55.23
CA VAL A 1097 -4.51 -3.54 -53.77
C VAL A 1097 -3.97 -2.22 -53.24
N TRP A 1098 -4.69 -1.63 -52.28
CA TRP A 1098 -4.27 -0.48 -51.51
C TRP A 1098 -3.59 -0.99 -50.25
N THR A 1099 -2.27 -0.77 -50.13
CA THR A 1099 -1.48 -1.24 -48.99
C THR A 1099 -0.98 -0.04 -48.19
N ILE A 1100 -1.29 0.03 -46.89
CA ILE A 1100 -0.83 1.07 -45.98
C ILE A 1100 0.20 0.49 -45.02
N THR A 1101 1.41 1.05 -45.05
CA THR A 1101 2.56 0.62 -44.26
C THR A 1101 2.94 1.67 -43.21
N ASN A 1102 3.34 1.27 -42.01
CA ASN A 1102 3.92 2.21 -41.02
C ASN A 1102 5.03 1.56 -40.19
N GLY A 1103 6.28 1.98 -40.42
CA GLY A 1103 7.43 1.57 -39.62
C GLY A 1103 7.63 0.05 -39.60
N VAL A 1104 7.72 -0.54 -38.41
CA VAL A 1104 7.85 -2.00 -38.20
C VAL A 1104 6.52 -2.72 -37.95
N CYS A 1105 5.38 -2.03 -38.07
CA CYS A 1105 4.07 -2.67 -37.93
C CYS A 1105 3.71 -3.55 -39.15
N PRO A 1106 2.83 -4.56 -38.97
CA PRO A 1106 2.19 -5.25 -40.08
C PRO A 1106 1.53 -4.24 -41.04
N GLU A 1107 1.60 -4.54 -42.34
CA GLU A 1107 0.91 -3.77 -43.37
C GLU A 1107 -0.59 -4.11 -43.38
N GLU A 1108 -1.43 -3.08 -43.52
CA GLU A 1108 -2.86 -3.24 -43.72
C GLU A 1108 -3.16 -3.13 -45.22
N SER A 1109 -3.99 -4.02 -45.76
CA SER A 1109 -4.26 -4.06 -47.20
C SER A 1109 -5.70 -4.44 -47.54
N ASP A 1110 -6.29 -3.71 -48.48
CA ASP A 1110 -7.62 -4.00 -49.04
C ASP A 1110 -7.55 -4.01 -50.58
N ALA A 1111 -8.48 -4.71 -51.23
CA ALA A 1111 -8.44 -4.99 -52.66
C ALA A 1111 -9.75 -4.61 -53.37
N VAL A 1112 -9.64 -3.96 -54.52
CA VAL A 1112 -10.78 -3.57 -55.37
C VAL A 1112 -10.70 -4.24 -56.74
N ILE A 1113 -11.80 -4.85 -57.16
CA ILE A 1113 -11.93 -5.55 -58.43
C ILE A 1113 -12.57 -4.63 -59.48
N ILE A 1114 -11.89 -4.46 -60.61
CA ILE A 1114 -12.36 -3.69 -61.75
C ILE A 1114 -12.70 -4.65 -62.90
N THR A 1115 -13.98 -4.90 -63.16
CA THR A 1115 -14.47 -5.82 -64.20
C THR A 1115 -14.92 -5.03 -65.44
N ILE A 1116 -14.18 -5.15 -66.54
CA ILE A 1116 -14.53 -4.60 -67.85
C ILE A 1116 -15.36 -5.63 -68.62
N LYS A 1117 -16.68 -5.40 -68.76
CA LYS A 1117 -17.62 -6.34 -69.41
C LYS A 1117 -17.13 -6.80 -70.79
N LYS A 1118 -17.22 -8.10 -71.08
CA LYS A 1118 -16.90 -8.63 -72.42
C LYS A 1118 -18.15 -8.70 -73.30
N LEU A 1119 -18.19 -7.89 -74.36
CA LEU A 1119 -19.22 -8.03 -75.40
C LEU A 1119 -18.92 -9.26 -76.25
N PHE A 1120 -19.93 -10.11 -76.49
CA PHE A 1120 -19.82 -11.26 -77.38
C PHE A 1120 -20.99 -11.29 -78.36
N ILE A 1121 -20.70 -11.05 -79.64
CA ILE A 1121 -21.65 -11.18 -80.75
C ILE A 1121 -21.36 -12.53 -81.45
N PRO A 1122 -22.29 -13.51 -81.48
CA PRO A 1122 -22.06 -14.78 -82.15
C PRO A 1122 -22.03 -14.63 -83.67
N SER A 1123 -21.26 -15.46 -84.37
CA SER A 1123 -21.18 -15.45 -85.84
C SER A 1123 -22.32 -16.19 -86.55
N GLY A 1124 -23.27 -16.75 -85.79
CA GLY A 1124 -24.41 -17.50 -86.29
C GLY A 1124 -25.24 -18.12 -85.18
N PHE A 1125 -26.46 -18.52 -85.51
CA PHE A 1125 -27.45 -19.13 -84.59
C PHE A 1125 -28.41 -20.02 -85.38
N SER A 1126 -29.20 -20.84 -84.68
CA SER A 1126 -29.96 -21.95 -85.26
C SER A 1126 -31.43 -21.93 -84.84
N PRO A 1127 -32.26 -21.06 -85.46
CA PRO A 1127 -33.70 -20.97 -85.17
C PRO A 1127 -34.46 -22.17 -85.73
N ASN A 1128 -34.49 -23.26 -84.96
CA ASN A 1128 -35.07 -24.57 -85.32
C ASN A 1128 -36.17 -25.06 -84.35
N GLY A 1129 -36.34 -24.40 -83.20
CA GLY A 1129 -37.30 -24.71 -82.15
C GLY A 1129 -36.85 -25.77 -81.13
N ASP A 1130 -35.54 -26.00 -80.94
CA ASP A 1130 -35.00 -26.92 -79.93
C ASP A 1130 -34.60 -26.25 -78.59
N GLU A 1131 -34.88 -24.96 -78.43
CA GLU A 1131 -34.53 -24.08 -77.30
C GLU A 1131 -33.02 -23.76 -77.18
N ILE A 1132 -32.16 -24.13 -78.14
CA ILE A 1132 -30.70 -23.97 -78.07
C ILE A 1132 -30.15 -23.10 -79.22
N ASN A 1133 -29.88 -21.83 -78.93
CA ASN A 1133 -29.51 -20.78 -79.90
C ASN A 1133 -30.61 -20.47 -80.93
N ASP A 1134 -31.88 -20.59 -80.54
CA ASP A 1134 -33.03 -20.17 -81.36
C ASP A 1134 -33.04 -18.65 -81.63
N PHE A 1135 -32.40 -17.86 -80.77
CA PHE A 1135 -32.28 -16.42 -80.91
C PHE A 1135 -30.82 -15.97 -81.12
N PHE A 1136 -30.65 -14.84 -81.79
CA PHE A 1136 -29.36 -14.16 -81.95
C PHE A 1136 -28.96 -13.45 -80.64
N GLU A 1137 -28.49 -14.22 -79.65
CA GLU A 1137 -28.07 -13.70 -78.35
C GLU A 1137 -26.72 -12.96 -78.41
N ILE A 1138 -26.72 -11.63 -78.33
CA ILE A 1138 -25.52 -10.84 -78.06
C ILE A 1138 -25.32 -10.79 -76.54
N LYS A 1139 -24.23 -11.36 -76.03
CA LYS A 1139 -23.98 -11.47 -74.59
C LYS A 1139 -23.24 -10.25 -74.08
N GLY A 1140 -23.71 -9.71 -72.95
CA GLY A 1140 -23.21 -8.46 -72.34
C GLY A 1140 -24.04 -7.20 -72.62
N ILE A 1141 -25.23 -7.30 -73.23
CA ILE A 1141 -26.02 -6.12 -73.66
C ILE A 1141 -27.03 -5.59 -72.63
N ASN A 1142 -27.33 -6.36 -71.57
CA ASN A 1142 -28.52 -6.19 -70.74
C ASN A 1142 -28.69 -4.78 -70.13
N ASP A 1143 -27.58 -4.13 -69.79
CA ASP A 1143 -27.56 -2.83 -69.10
C ASP A 1143 -27.10 -1.67 -70.00
N ILE A 1144 -26.88 -1.91 -71.30
CA ILE A 1144 -26.38 -0.90 -72.25
C ILE A 1144 -27.43 -0.53 -73.29
N SER A 1145 -27.70 0.76 -73.41
CA SER A 1145 -28.54 1.32 -74.47
C SER A 1145 -27.94 0.99 -75.84
N ASN A 1146 -28.71 0.34 -76.69
CA ASN A 1146 -28.23 -0.22 -77.96
C ASN A 1146 -29.29 -0.18 -79.08
N GLU A 1147 -28.89 -0.41 -80.33
CA GLU A 1147 -29.80 -0.63 -81.46
C GLU A 1147 -29.20 -1.65 -82.45
N LEU A 1148 -29.89 -2.76 -82.67
CA LEU A 1148 -29.51 -3.77 -83.66
C LEU A 1148 -30.23 -3.53 -85.00
N ILE A 1149 -29.50 -3.66 -86.10
CA ILE A 1149 -29.99 -3.68 -87.48
C ILE A 1149 -29.41 -4.92 -88.16
N ILE A 1150 -30.21 -5.64 -88.93
CA ILE A 1150 -29.78 -6.74 -89.79
C ILE A 1150 -30.07 -6.40 -91.25
N LEU A 1151 -29.10 -6.66 -92.12
CA LEU A 1151 -29.15 -6.47 -93.57
C LEU A 1151 -29.00 -7.82 -94.29
N ASN A 1152 -29.68 -7.98 -95.43
CA ASN A 1152 -29.42 -9.10 -96.35
C ASN A 1152 -28.16 -8.87 -97.20
N SER A 1153 -27.74 -9.88 -97.97
CA SER A 1153 -26.57 -9.82 -98.85
C SER A 1153 -26.66 -8.79 -99.99
N GLY A 1154 -27.84 -8.20 -100.22
CA GLY A 1154 -28.03 -7.05 -101.11
C GLY A 1154 -28.02 -5.69 -100.40
N GLY A 1155 -27.70 -5.63 -99.10
CA GLY A 1155 -27.65 -4.41 -98.30
C GLY A 1155 -29.01 -3.88 -97.82
N ASN A 1156 -30.09 -4.66 -97.93
CA ASN A 1156 -31.45 -4.23 -97.55
C ASN A 1156 -31.75 -4.64 -96.10
N GLU A 1157 -32.34 -3.73 -95.33
CA GLU A 1157 -32.76 -3.99 -93.95
C GLU A 1157 -33.86 -5.05 -93.86
N VAL A 1158 -33.60 -6.10 -93.08
CA VAL A 1158 -34.54 -7.20 -92.81
C VAL A 1158 -35.07 -7.20 -91.38
N TYR A 1159 -34.31 -6.66 -90.44
CA TYR A 1159 -34.72 -6.50 -89.04
C TYR A 1159 -34.06 -5.25 -88.43
N ARG A 1160 -34.74 -4.61 -87.48
CA ARG A 1160 -34.22 -3.51 -86.66
C ARG A 1160 -34.95 -3.49 -85.32
N GLN A 1161 -34.21 -3.37 -84.22
CA GLN A 1161 -34.77 -3.12 -82.88
C GLN A 1161 -33.88 -2.16 -82.08
N LYS A 1162 -34.48 -1.07 -81.59
CA LYS A 1162 -33.89 -0.22 -80.54
C LYS A 1162 -34.07 -0.87 -79.19
N ASN A 1163 -33.05 -0.81 -78.34
CA ASN A 1163 -32.90 -1.60 -77.14
C ASN A 1163 -33.17 -3.09 -77.44
N TYR A 1164 -32.28 -3.71 -78.20
CA TYR A 1164 -32.36 -5.13 -78.53
C TYR A 1164 -32.32 -5.98 -77.25
N GLN A 1165 -33.13 -7.04 -77.19
CA GLN A 1165 -33.34 -7.86 -75.99
C GLN A 1165 -33.02 -9.34 -76.26
N ASN A 1166 -32.05 -9.63 -77.14
CA ASN A 1166 -31.65 -10.99 -77.52
C ASN A 1166 -32.82 -11.85 -78.06
N ASN A 1167 -33.72 -11.20 -78.79
CA ASN A 1167 -35.06 -11.70 -79.13
C ASN A 1167 -35.32 -11.80 -80.65
N TRP A 1168 -34.28 -11.81 -81.49
CA TRP A 1168 -34.41 -12.02 -82.94
C TRP A 1168 -34.18 -13.49 -83.30
N ASP A 1169 -35.21 -14.08 -83.91
CA ASP A 1169 -35.41 -15.48 -84.28
C ASP A 1169 -35.05 -15.79 -85.75
N GLY A 1170 -34.40 -14.85 -86.44
CA GLY A 1170 -34.11 -15.00 -87.86
C GLY A 1170 -35.33 -14.78 -88.77
N THR A 1171 -36.37 -14.07 -88.31
CA THR A 1171 -37.48 -13.63 -89.16
C THR A 1171 -37.27 -12.24 -89.77
N TYR A 1172 -37.89 -12.03 -90.93
CA TYR A 1172 -38.15 -10.72 -91.52
C TYR A 1172 -39.36 -10.10 -90.81
N LYS A 1173 -39.13 -8.97 -90.11
CA LYS A 1173 -40.18 -8.14 -89.46
C LYS A 1173 -41.18 -8.94 -88.61
N SER A 1174 -40.72 -10.00 -87.94
CA SER A 1174 -41.54 -10.85 -87.05
C SER A 1174 -42.74 -11.52 -87.74
N ALA A 1175 -42.63 -11.85 -89.04
CA ALA A 1175 -43.73 -12.41 -89.83
C ALA A 1175 -43.33 -13.53 -90.82
N GLU A 1176 -42.11 -13.53 -91.36
CA GLU A 1176 -41.65 -14.52 -92.36
C GLU A 1176 -40.24 -15.02 -92.01
N GLU A 1177 -39.96 -16.32 -92.11
CA GLU A 1177 -38.61 -16.87 -91.90
C GLU A 1177 -37.63 -16.38 -92.99
N LEU A 1178 -36.46 -15.88 -92.58
CA LEU A 1178 -35.38 -15.56 -93.53
C LEU A 1178 -34.66 -16.84 -93.95
N PRO A 1179 -34.38 -17.05 -95.26
CA PRO A 1179 -33.65 -18.22 -95.74
C PRO A 1179 -32.27 -18.38 -95.10
N ASP A 1180 -31.85 -19.63 -94.89
CA ASP A 1180 -30.51 -19.96 -94.41
C ASP A 1180 -29.40 -19.32 -95.26
N GLY A 1181 -28.42 -18.71 -94.60
CA GLY A 1181 -27.37 -17.95 -95.25
C GLY A 1181 -26.73 -16.88 -94.36
N THR A 1182 -25.83 -16.11 -94.96
CA THR A 1182 -25.10 -15.03 -94.28
C THR A 1182 -25.86 -13.70 -94.39
N TYR A 1183 -26.23 -13.16 -93.23
CA TYR A 1183 -26.75 -11.82 -93.05
C TYR A 1183 -25.66 -10.94 -92.44
N TYR A 1184 -25.78 -9.63 -92.62
CA TYR A 1184 -24.86 -8.65 -92.04
C TYR A 1184 -25.57 -7.90 -90.91
N TYR A 1185 -24.84 -7.54 -89.85
CA TYR A 1185 -25.40 -6.73 -88.77
C TYR A 1185 -24.68 -5.38 -88.67
N ILE A 1186 -25.42 -4.40 -88.17
CA ILE A 1186 -24.91 -3.14 -87.61
C ILE A 1186 -25.51 -3.02 -86.22
N PHE A 1187 -24.67 -3.00 -85.19
CA PHE A 1187 -25.05 -2.94 -83.79
C PHE A 1187 -24.50 -1.64 -83.18
N TYR A 1188 -25.41 -0.70 -82.89
CA TYR A 1188 -25.06 0.56 -82.26
C TYR A 1188 -25.10 0.44 -80.73
N ILE A 1189 -24.14 1.07 -80.06
CA ILE A 1189 -24.06 1.15 -78.60
C ILE A 1189 -23.94 2.62 -78.21
N PHE A 1190 -24.84 3.07 -77.33
CA PHE A 1190 -25.00 4.47 -76.93
C PHE A 1190 -24.39 4.71 -75.54
N ASP A 1191 -23.08 4.47 -75.40
CA ASP A 1191 -22.34 4.60 -74.12
C ASP A 1191 -21.75 6.00 -73.87
N THR A 1192 -21.72 6.85 -74.90
CA THR A 1192 -21.05 8.16 -74.93
C THR A 1192 -21.78 9.10 -75.90
N ASP A 1193 -21.39 10.39 -75.97
CA ASP A 1193 -21.97 11.43 -76.85
C ASP A 1193 -21.95 11.09 -78.36
N LYS A 1194 -21.28 10.01 -78.77
CA LYS A 1194 -21.30 9.47 -80.13
C LYS A 1194 -21.60 7.97 -80.06
N PRO A 1195 -22.64 7.46 -80.75
CA PRO A 1195 -22.87 6.02 -80.80
C PRO A 1195 -21.67 5.32 -81.44
N ARG A 1196 -21.25 4.22 -80.84
CA ARG A 1196 -20.27 3.30 -81.43
C ARG A 1196 -20.99 2.32 -82.34
N GLU A 1197 -20.35 1.91 -83.43
CA GLU A 1197 -20.91 1.02 -84.45
C GLU A 1197 -20.05 -0.23 -84.56
N GLU A 1198 -20.59 -1.37 -84.11
CA GLU A 1198 -20.01 -2.69 -84.41
C GLU A 1198 -20.72 -3.27 -85.63
N SER A 1199 -19.96 -3.78 -86.61
CA SER A 1199 -20.52 -4.36 -87.83
C SER A 1199 -19.83 -5.66 -88.20
N GLY A 1200 -20.61 -6.60 -88.73
CA GLY A 1200 -20.14 -7.96 -88.98
C GLY A 1200 -21.18 -8.81 -89.68
N PHE A 1201 -21.07 -10.13 -89.53
CA PHE A 1201 -22.00 -11.08 -90.13
C PHE A 1201 -22.56 -12.07 -89.11
N VAL A 1202 -23.75 -12.55 -89.39
CA VAL A 1202 -24.44 -13.62 -88.66
C VAL A 1202 -24.98 -14.63 -89.68
N VAL A 1203 -24.67 -15.91 -89.47
CA VAL A 1203 -25.19 -17.00 -90.30
C VAL A 1203 -26.45 -17.56 -89.65
N ILE A 1204 -27.57 -17.52 -90.36
CA ILE A 1204 -28.77 -18.30 -90.01
C ILE A 1204 -28.58 -19.69 -90.63
N LYS A 1205 -28.71 -20.75 -89.81
CA LYS A 1205 -28.68 -22.13 -90.28
C LYS A 1205 -29.57 -23.03 -89.42
N ARG A 1206 -30.53 -23.70 -90.02
CA ARG A 1206 -31.51 -24.59 -89.37
C ARG A 1206 -31.15 -26.08 -89.53
#